data_AF-A0AAW1ZRQ2-F1
#
_entry.id   AF-A0AAW1ZRQ2-F1
#
_cell.length_a   1.000
_cell.length_b   1.000
_cell.length_c   1.000
_cell.angle_alpha   90.00
_cell.angle_beta   90.00
_cell.angle_gamma   90.00
#
_symmetry.space_group_name_H-M   'P 1'
#
loop_
_entity.id
_entity.type
_entity.pdbx_description
1 polymer ?
#
loop_
_entity_poly.entity_id
_entity_poly.type
_entity_poly.pdbx_seq_one_letter_code
_entity_poly.pdbx_strand_id
1 'polypeptide(L)'
;MAPQEKLQLKNCTMGLLSDGTHPILQEECHVKDALSRIVVEMIKREWPQHWPDMLKEMEALTAMGDAQTELVMLVLLRLAEDVITFQTLPTQRRRDIQHTLTQNMDSIFTFLLGILQLHVNEYNKLKCVAGLELKTKAHWRVGVTTLNTLAGYIDWVALSHITNENCRLLEILCLLLSEPELQLEAAECLLIAISRKGKLEERKPFMVLFDEVAMNYILSAAQSADGAALCKQSSGAVVERRYTFLKRLCQVLCALGSQICSLVGSDVEVQVPVNLNKYMEALLAFTTHPSQFLRSSTQMTWGNLFRHEILSKDPVIGQMAIKYLRVAKINLVKTGFPSKNDCPGCEFSRVDFDSDEDFNCLFNSFRAQQGETVRLACKIVPFEAFQIAKEWAQHQINTPIDAGNTTPKTEKGLCSAFSLSAVQWDAMTFFTESVFGQLFKILEKEKLPIDDGMELLQMVVNYETRDPLILSCVLTIISTLFPFVKHQPHFLPQVLYKIFPAITFELVEERKAPRTRAVKNVRRHACSSIIRMCRDYSDFILPCFDMMYAHVKSLFSNEMLLTQMEKCALIEALILISNQFKDYNKQKAFLEELMAPVTTQWLSEEMRSVLWDPATFLAYVGADQVISDPDTEDQMGINRSRISFCVYTILGVVKRARWPADPEEAKAGGFVVSTTSDGTPVYRNPCAEPLQALLPNLLALVRTHNSLFLPENVNRLSKTFARVYDIMDMEKNSVLGIPQPVLDSYDSPVYRNIVERMQGFFSSLYENCYQVLGNTGPCLQQDFYAIEGLAEQIVGSAFIHLDSVPDHRLRPLQLVISCPHEYYDSLLCPLLGPLFAYLQQRLSFRWQVINQRTSLCAQEEDEAYEENHVTQEMVEEQLLRLVTREVIDLLSVTCITRKCPELSANKEDADGDEEMVSMDSSQGIQVNTPTDELSELGKCLLRSEDIYMNLLTICFNSLSWKDTINCQRTAGVLCWTLLKQVLGGNLLPEAVTWIYTSVLKGLQMHGQHEGCSAALTQLAFLIYESLRPRYAELRFVMNQIPDIQVDALEQFDQKAIQPAVTKAGEKKKKEQFRRLIAGAVGKPLGQQFKKEVHIRNLPSLFKKPKPTKDVLENTDSAGLIALFSPDRDNC
;
A
#
# COMPACT_ATOMS: atom_id res chain seq x y z
N MET A 1 -37.46 36.20 11.80
CA MET A 1 -38.67 36.30 10.97
C MET A 1 -39.89 35.99 11.82
N ALA A 2 -40.90 36.86 11.73
CA ALA A 2 -42.21 36.62 12.32
C ALA A 2 -42.89 35.40 11.66
N PRO A 3 -43.83 34.70 12.34
CA PRO A 3 -44.50 33.52 11.78
C PRO A 3 -45.19 33.77 10.43
N GLN A 4 -45.76 34.96 10.23
CA GLN A 4 -46.38 35.36 8.96
C GLN A 4 -45.38 35.48 7.82
N GLU A 5 -44.20 36.06 8.06
CA GLU A 5 -43.14 36.18 7.05
C GLU A 5 -42.61 34.80 6.65
N LYS A 6 -42.51 33.87 7.60
CA LYS A 6 -42.11 32.48 7.33
C LYS A 6 -43.11 31.75 6.46
N LEU A 7 -44.41 31.91 6.75
CA LEU A 7 -45.49 31.33 5.96
C LEU A 7 -45.52 31.94 4.56
N GLN A 8 -45.32 33.25 4.43
CA GLN A 8 -45.23 33.93 3.14
C GLN A 8 -44.05 33.41 2.33
N LEU A 9 -42.86 33.30 2.94
CA LEU A 9 -41.68 32.72 2.27
C LEU A 9 -41.97 31.28 1.80
N LYS A 10 -42.55 30.44 2.65
CA LYS A 10 -42.96 29.07 2.28
C LYS A 10 -43.88 29.09 1.07
N ASN A 11 -44.94 29.89 1.10
CA ASN A 11 -45.91 29.93 0.01
C ASN A 11 -45.28 30.45 -1.30
N CYS A 12 -44.41 31.47 -1.23
CA CYS A 12 -43.66 31.96 -2.39
C CYS A 12 -42.73 30.89 -2.97
N THR A 13 -41.98 30.17 -2.13
CA THR A 13 -41.08 29.10 -2.58
C THR A 13 -41.85 27.91 -3.17
N MET A 14 -42.97 27.52 -2.56
CA MET A 14 -43.83 26.47 -3.12
C MET A 14 -44.49 26.91 -4.43
N GLY A 15 -44.82 28.20 -4.58
CA GLY A 15 -45.23 28.80 -5.86
C GLY A 15 -44.12 28.70 -6.92
N LEU A 16 -42.88 29.03 -6.56
CA LEU A 16 -41.75 28.88 -7.47
C LEU A 16 -41.57 27.43 -7.95
N LEU A 17 -41.79 26.44 -7.07
CA LEU A 17 -41.77 25.03 -7.44
C LEU A 17 -42.93 24.64 -8.36
N SER A 18 -44.11 25.25 -8.22
CA SER A 18 -45.29 24.88 -9.02
C SER A 18 -45.27 25.42 -10.43
N ASP A 19 -44.96 26.71 -10.62
CA ASP A 19 -45.10 27.42 -11.90
C ASP A 19 -44.01 28.47 -12.15
N GLY A 20 -43.05 28.64 -11.23
CA GLY A 20 -41.99 29.64 -11.33
C GLY A 20 -40.71 29.18 -12.04
N THR A 21 -40.67 27.94 -12.55
CA THR A 21 -39.54 27.41 -13.32
C THR A 21 -39.92 27.13 -14.77
N HIS A 22 -38.97 27.30 -15.69
CA HIS A 22 -39.06 26.88 -17.07
C HIS A 22 -39.29 25.35 -17.19
N PRO A 23 -39.76 24.88 -18.36
CA PRO A 23 -39.89 23.45 -18.64
C PRO A 23 -38.59 22.69 -18.39
N ILE A 24 -38.71 21.41 -18.02
CA ILE A 24 -37.60 20.55 -17.58
C ILE A 24 -36.35 20.59 -18.48
N LEU A 25 -36.52 20.67 -19.80
CA LEU A 25 -35.43 20.68 -20.78
C LEU A 25 -34.79 22.05 -21.02
N GLN A 26 -35.46 23.14 -20.61
CA GLN A 26 -35.00 24.52 -20.79
C GLN A 26 -34.43 25.11 -19.51
N GLU A 27 -34.91 24.65 -18.35
CA GLU A 27 -34.47 25.16 -17.05
C GLU A 27 -33.04 24.72 -16.73
N GLU A 28 -32.24 25.69 -16.28
CA GLU A 28 -30.83 25.54 -16.00
C GLU A 28 -30.59 24.71 -14.73
N CYS A 29 -29.62 23.79 -14.76
CA CYS A 29 -29.34 22.90 -13.62
C CYS A 29 -28.97 23.66 -12.34
N HIS A 30 -28.27 24.79 -12.46
CA HIS A 30 -27.86 25.59 -11.32
C HIS A 30 -29.03 26.35 -10.67
N VAL A 31 -30.09 26.67 -11.43
CA VAL A 31 -31.33 27.28 -10.90
C VAL A 31 -32.10 26.24 -10.09
N LYS A 32 -32.23 25.03 -10.64
CA LYS A 32 -32.87 23.89 -9.93
C LYS A 32 -32.16 23.56 -8.62
N ASP A 33 -30.83 23.55 -8.62
CA ASP A 33 -30.00 23.36 -7.42
C ASP A 33 -30.19 24.52 -6.40
N ALA A 34 -30.20 25.78 -6.86
CA ALA A 34 -30.46 26.90 -5.97
C ALA A 34 -31.84 26.81 -5.31
N LEU A 35 -32.88 26.48 -6.08
CA LEU A 35 -34.24 26.34 -5.58
C LEU A 35 -34.37 25.15 -4.61
N SER A 36 -33.77 24.00 -4.93
CA SER A 36 -33.77 22.83 -4.04
C SER A 36 -33.08 23.13 -2.71
N ARG A 37 -31.97 23.88 -2.71
CA ARG A 37 -31.28 24.34 -1.50
C ARG A 37 -32.18 25.20 -0.62
N ILE A 38 -32.90 26.16 -1.20
CA ILE A 38 -33.83 27.01 -0.44
C ILE A 38 -34.87 26.14 0.28
N VAL A 39 -35.47 25.19 -0.45
CA VAL A 39 -36.49 24.29 0.09
C VAL A 39 -35.91 23.41 1.20
N VAL A 40 -34.74 22.78 0.99
CA VAL A 40 -34.09 21.95 2.00
C VAL A 40 -33.72 22.75 3.24
N GLU A 41 -33.22 23.98 3.08
CA GLU A 41 -32.96 24.90 4.18
C GLU A 41 -34.21 25.24 5.00
N MET A 42 -35.38 25.31 4.37
CA MET A 42 -36.66 25.45 5.05
C MET A 42 -37.08 24.16 5.76
N ILE A 43 -36.95 22.99 5.11
CA ILE A 43 -37.21 21.67 5.70
C ILE A 43 -36.37 21.49 6.96
N LYS A 44 -35.07 21.77 6.90
CA LYS A 44 -34.13 21.68 8.03
C LYS A 44 -34.57 22.52 9.24
N ARG A 45 -35.21 23.66 9.01
CA ARG A 45 -35.68 24.59 10.06
C ARG A 45 -37.05 24.24 10.63
N GLU A 46 -37.98 23.78 9.79
CA GLU A 46 -39.41 23.69 10.16
C GLU A 46 -39.95 22.24 10.20
N TRP A 47 -39.45 21.33 9.38
CA TRP A 47 -39.86 19.91 9.36
C TRP A 47 -39.11 19.07 10.42
N PRO A 48 -39.78 18.29 11.29
CA PRO A 48 -41.16 17.79 11.12
C PRO A 48 -42.28 18.57 11.82
N GLN A 49 -42.01 19.29 12.91
CA GLN A 49 -43.07 19.78 13.81
C GLN A 49 -43.92 20.91 13.23
N HIS A 50 -43.32 21.83 12.47
CA HIS A 50 -44.00 23.01 11.93
C HIS A 50 -44.42 22.84 10.46
N TRP A 51 -44.12 21.69 9.85
CA TRP A 51 -44.50 21.37 8.47
C TRP A 51 -44.92 19.90 8.34
N PRO A 52 -45.96 19.43 9.05
CA PRO A 52 -46.31 18.01 9.10
C PRO A 52 -46.68 17.41 7.74
N ASP A 53 -47.31 18.19 6.86
CA ASP A 53 -47.74 17.74 5.53
C ASP A 53 -46.67 17.92 4.43
N MET A 54 -45.39 18.17 4.79
CA MET A 54 -44.31 18.40 3.82
C MET A 54 -44.22 17.31 2.75
N LEU A 55 -44.21 16.02 3.15
CA LEU A 55 -44.12 14.90 2.20
C LEU A 55 -45.33 14.85 1.26
N LYS A 56 -46.54 15.13 1.76
CA LYS A 56 -47.77 15.16 0.94
C LYS A 56 -47.77 16.34 -0.04
N GLU A 57 -47.28 17.51 0.39
CA GLU A 57 -47.12 18.67 -0.49
C GLU A 57 -46.11 18.38 -1.60
N MET A 58 -45.00 17.69 -1.30
CA MET A 58 -44.02 17.26 -2.32
C MET A 58 -44.61 16.23 -3.29
N GLU A 59 -45.37 15.26 -2.78
CA GLU A 59 -46.08 14.28 -3.61
C GLU A 59 -47.09 14.96 -4.56
N ALA A 60 -47.87 15.92 -4.05
CA ALA A 60 -48.82 16.68 -4.87
C ALA A 60 -48.14 17.49 -5.99
N LEU A 61 -46.95 18.04 -5.74
CA LEU A 61 -46.17 18.75 -6.78
C LEU A 61 -45.80 17.82 -7.95
N THR A 62 -45.47 16.54 -7.68
CA THR A 62 -45.10 15.60 -8.76
C THR A 62 -46.25 15.29 -9.72
N ALA A 63 -47.50 15.48 -9.28
CA ALA A 63 -48.66 15.32 -10.15
C ALA A 63 -48.83 16.46 -11.17
N MET A 64 -48.10 17.58 -11.02
CA MET A 64 -48.20 18.75 -11.90
C MET A 64 -47.42 18.60 -13.22
N GLY A 65 -46.34 17.82 -13.24
CA GLY A 65 -45.53 17.60 -14.44
C GLY A 65 -44.09 17.16 -14.18
N ASP A 66 -43.38 16.85 -15.26
CA ASP A 66 -42.01 16.29 -15.19
C ASP A 66 -40.99 17.22 -14.53
N ALA A 67 -41.13 18.54 -14.73
CA ALA A 67 -40.24 19.54 -14.14
C ALA A 67 -40.36 19.57 -12.61
N GLN A 68 -41.60 19.54 -12.10
CA GLN A 68 -41.89 19.50 -10.67
C GLN A 68 -41.40 18.20 -10.05
N THR A 69 -41.59 17.07 -10.75
CA THR A 69 -41.06 15.77 -10.30
C THR A 69 -39.54 15.79 -10.18
N GLU A 70 -38.82 16.32 -11.17
CA GLU A 70 -37.35 16.47 -11.09
C GLU A 70 -36.92 17.34 -9.90
N LEU A 71 -37.58 18.48 -9.68
CA LEU A 71 -37.28 19.37 -8.54
C LEU A 71 -37.51 18.68 -7.19
N VAL A 72 -38.61 17.93 -7.05
CA VAL A 72 -38.90 17.17 -5.82
C VAL A 72 -37.82 16.11 -5.57
N MET A 73 -37.37 15.39 -6.61
CA MET A 73 -36.27 14.44 -6.49
C MET A 73 -34.97 15.11 -6.00
N LEU A 74 -34.61 16.28 -6.58
CA LEU A 74 -33.44 17.06 -6.15
C LEU A 74 -33.55 17.52 -4.69
N VAL A 75 -34.73 17.94 -4.25
CA VAL A 75 -34.99 18.31 -2.84
C VAL A 75 -34.80 17.11 -1.92
N LEU A 76 -35.37 15.94 -2.26
CA LEU A 76 -35.27 14.73 -1.45
C LEU A 76 -33.83 14.21 -1.36
N LEU A 77 -33.10 14.22 -2.48
CA LEU A 77 -31.68 13.83 -2.52
C LEU A 77 -30.86 14.75 -1.62
N ARG A 78 -30.98 16.06 -1.80
CA ARG A 78 -30.21 17.06 -1.04
C ARG A 78 -30.53 17.01 0.46
N LEU A 79 -31.78 16.74 0.82
CA LEU A 79 -32.19 16.53 2.21
C LEU A 79 -31.44 15.35 2.85
N ALA A 80 -31.37 14.22 2.16
CA ALA A 80 -30.65 13.04 2.66
C ALA A 80 -29.15 13.33 2.84
N GLU A 81 -28.52 14.01 1.88
CA GLU A 81 -27.12 14.42 1.96
C GLU A 81 -26.81 15.29 3.17
N ASP A 82 -27.59 16.36 3.36
CA ASP A 82 -27.35 17.33 4.43
C ASP A 82 -27.55 16.73 5.83
N VAL A 83 -28.53 15.84 5.97
CA VAL A 83 -28.91 15.23 7.26
C VAL A 83 -28.00 14.05 7.61
N ILE A 84 -27.68 13.18 6.63
CA ILE A 84 -26.99 11.91 6.88
C ILE A 84 -25.49 12.04 6.61
N THR A 85 -25.12 12.53 5.43
CA THR A 85 -23.73 12.52 4.95
C THR A 85 -22.93 13.67 5.55
N PHE A 86 -23.37 14.92 5.32
CA PHE A 86 -22.64 16.13 5.71
C PHE A 86 -22.93 16.57 7.14
N GLN A 87 -24.07 16.15 7.70
CA GLN A 87 -24.48 16.47 9.07
C GLN A 87 -24.41 17.98 9.36
N THR A 88 -24.93 18.80 8.44
CA THR A 88 -24.87 20.27 8.50
C THR A 88 -25.76 20.89 9.59
N LEU A 89 -26.57 20.06 10.27
CA LEU A 89 -27.49 20.48 11.32
C LEU A 89 -26.95 20.26 12.74
N PRO A 90 -27.44 21.04 13.73
CA PRO A 90 -27.29 20.71 15.15
C PRO A 90 -27.77 19.29 15.47
N THR A 91 -27.06 18.59 16.37
CA THR A 91 -27.26 17.15 16.62
C THR A 91 -28.70 16.78 17.00
N GLN A 92 -29.37 17.60 17.81
CA GLN A 92 -30.74 17.36 18.21
C GLN A 92 -31.70 17.46 17.01
N ARG A 93 -31.61 18.56 16.26
CA ARG A 93 -32.44 18.78 15.07
C ARG A 93 -32.24 17.70 14.01
N ARG A 94 -30.99 17.30 13.79
CA ARG A 94 -30.63 16.20 12.90
C ARG A 94 -31.31 14.89 13.31
N ARG A 95 -31.31 14.55 14.60
CA ARG A 95 -31.96 13.34 15.11
C ARG A 95 -33.47 13.36 14.88
N ASP A 96 -34.11 14.49 15.12
CA ASP A 96 -35.56 14.62 14.92
C ASP A 96 -35.94 14.38 13.44
N ILE A 97 -35.17 14.98 12.51
CA ILE A 97 -35.36 14.79 11.07
C ILE A 97 -35.04 13.36 10.65
N GLN A 98 -33.91 12.80 11.07
CA GLN A 98 -33.51 11.42 10.75
C GLN A 98 -34.50 10.39 11.28
N HIS A 99 -35.01 10.59 12.50
CA HIS A 99 -36.05 9.76 13.08
C HIS A 99 -37.33 9.83 12.25
N THR A 100 -37.76 11.03 11.85
CA THR A 100 -38.97 11.19 11.03
C THR A 100 -38.81 10.61 9.63
N LEU A 101 -37.62 10.73 9.01
CA LEU A 101 -37.29 10.05 7.76
C LEU A 101 -37.43 8.53 7.94
N THR A 102 -36.84 7.98 8.99
CA THR A 102 -36.88 6.53 9.27
C THR A 102 -38.31 6.04 9.49
N GLN A 103 -39.14 6.82 10.19
CA GLN A 103 -40.56 6.49 10.43
C GLN A 103 -41.39 6.49 9.16
N ASN A 104 -41.10 7.39 8.20
CA ASN A 104 -41.83 7.49 6.94
C ASN A 104 -41.13 6.77 5.78
N MET A 105 -40.08 5.99 6.05
CA MET A 105 -39.20 5.47 5.01
C MET A 105 -39.92 4.52 4.05
N ASP A 106 -40.84 3.69 4.54
CA ASP A 106 -41.66 2.83 3.67
C ASP A 106 -42.44 3.66 2.64
N SER A 107 -43.10 4.74 3.07
CA SER A 107 -43.84 5.64 2.17
C SER A 107 -42.92 6.36 1.19
N ILE A 108 -41.79 6.88 1.65
CA ILE A 108 -40.80 7.56 0.79
C ILE A 108 -40.25 6.59 -0.26
N PHE A 109 -39.88 5.38 0.15
CA PHE A 109 -39.27 4.41 -0.75
C PHE A 109 -40.26 3.86 -1.77
N THR A 110 -41.50 3.57 -1.36
CA THR A 110 -42.59 3.21 -2.28
C THR A 110 -42.89 4.35 -3.25
N PHE A 111 -42.88 5.60 -2.80
CA PHE A 111 -43.07 6.78 -3.66
C PHE A 111 -41.95 6.91 -4.71
N LEU A 112 -40.68 6.84 -4.30
CA LEU A 112 -39.53 6.90 -5.21
C LEU A 112 -39.59 5.78 -6.26
N LEU A 113 -39.94 4.56 -5.84
CA LEU A 113 -40.06 3.41 -6.74
C LEU A 113 -41.25 3.57 -7.71
N GLY A 114 -42.36 4.13 -7.24
CA GLY A 114 -43.53 4.44 -8.06
C GLY A 114 -43.24 5.46 -9.15
N ILE A 115 -42.55 6.56 -8.81
CA ILE A 115 -42.10 7.58 -9.77
C ILE A 115 -41.14 6.96 -10.79
N LEU A 116 -40.16 6.17 -10.34
CA LEU A 116 -39.22 5.52 -11.25
C LEU A 116 -39.96 4.63 -12.26
N GLN A 117 -40.86 3.76 -11.80
CA GLN A 117 -41.62 2.87 -12.67
C GLN A 117 -42.50 3.65 -13.65
N LEU A 118 -43.18 4.70 -13.20
CA LEU A 118 -44.04 5.54 -14.05
C LEU A 118 -43.25 6.14 -15.21
N HIS A 119 -42.16 6.86 -14.92
CA HIS A 119 -41.41 7.57 -15.94
C HIS A 119 -40.60 6.62 -16.83
N VAL A 120 -40.10 5.49 -16.31
CA VAL A 120 -39.46 4.45 -17.15
C VAL A 120 -40.46 3.81 -18.11
N ASN A 121 -41.68 3.52 -17.65
CA ASN A 121 -42.71 2.94 -18.51
C ASN A 121 -43.16 3.91 -19.61
N GLU A 122 -43.36 5.19 -19.28
CA GLU A 122 -43.69 6.21 -20.28
C GLU A 122 -42.52 6.46 -21.25
N TYR A 123 -41.28 6.48 -20.76
CA TYR A 123 -40.10 6.53 -21.61
C TYR A 123 -40.08 5.37 -22.62
N ASN A 124 -40.26 4.13 -22.16
CA ASN A 124 -40.24 2.95 -23.01
C ASN A 124 -41.37 2.94 -24.06
N LYS A 125 -42.56 3.42 -23.69
CA LYS A 125 -43.68 3.58 -24.63
C LYS A 125 -43.38 4.61 -25.72
N LEU A 126 -42.77 5.74 -25.35
CA LEU A 126 -42.57 6.89 -26.25
C LEU A 126 -41.29 6.81 -27.08
N LYS A 127 -40.29 6.03 -26.65
CA LYS A 127 -38.98 5.88 -27.32
C LYS A 127 -39.08 5.45 -28.80
N CYS A 128 -40.10 4.69 -29.16
CA CYS A 128 -40.31 4.20 -30.53
C CYS A 128 -41.26 5.07 -31.36
N VAL A 129 -41.76 6.19 -30.83
CA VAL A 129 -42.74 7.06 -31.51
C VAL A 129 -42.05 8.30 -32.09
N ALA A 130 -42.02 8.41 -33.42
CA ALA A 130 -41.44 9.55 -34.12
C ALA A 130 -42.18 10.87 -33.79
N GLY A 131 -41.43 11.94 -33.51
CA GLY A 131 -41.97 13.27 -33.21
C GLY A 131 -42.24 13.58 -31.74
N LEU A 132 -42.05 12.62 -30.82
CA LEU A 132 -42.22 12.81 -29.37
C LEU A 132 -40.90 12.87 -28.58
N GLU A 133 -39.79 13.12 -29.26
CA GLU A 133 -38.43 13.07 -28.68
C GLU A 133 -38.25 13.95 -27.44
N LEU A 134 -38.84 15.15 -27.41
CA LEU A 134 -38.76 16.06 -26.27
C LEU A 134 -39.46 15.49 -25.04
N LYS A 135 -40.62 14.83 -25.21
CA LYS A 135 -41.32 14.17 -24.09
C LYS A 135 -40.56 12.94 -23.61
N THR A 136 -40.00 12.16 -24.54
CA THR A 136 -39.13 11.02 -24.21
C THR A 136 -37.92 11.48 -23.39
N LYS A 137 -37.26 12.58 -23.77
CA LYS A 137 -36.14 13.17 -23.01
C LYS A 137 -36.57 13.66 -21.63
N ALA A 138 -37.77 14.23 -21.49
CA ALA A 138 -38.29 14.64 -20.19
C ALA A 138 -38.45 13.45 -19.23
N HIS A 139 -39.14 12.38 -19.65
CA HIS A 139 -39.29 11.17 -18.83
C HIS A 139 -37.95 10.50 -18.50
N TRP A 140 -37.02 10.46 -19.46
CA TRP A 140 -35.66 9.96 -19.22
C TRP A 140 -34.94 10.76 -18.13
N ARG A 141 -34.97 12.11 -18.20
CA ARG A 141 -34.32 12.99 -17.23
C ARG A 141 -34.90 12.84 -15.82
N VAL A 142 -36.21 12.65 -15.70
CA VAL A 142 -36.84 12.30 -14.42
C VAL A 142 -36.38 10.93 -13.93
N GLY A 143 -36.30 9.93 -14.81
CA GLY A 143 -35.77 8.60 -14.47
C GLY A 143 -34.36 8.63 -13.91
N VAL A 144 -33.44 9.35 -14.56
CA VAL A 144 -32.05 9.58 -14.10
C VAL A 144 -32.04 10.23 -12.72
N THR A 145 -32.79 11.33 -12.54
CA THR A 145 -32.83 12.07 -11.27
C THR A 145 -33.42 11.22 -10.14
N THR A 146 -34.41 10.38 -10.45
CA THR A 146 -35.02 9.44 -9.50
C THR A 146 -34.03 8.35 -9.08
N LEU A 147 -33.26 7.79 -10.02
CA LEU A 147 -32.19 6.81 -9.71
C LEU A 147 -31.10 7.45 -8.84
N ASN A 148 -30.65 8.67 -9.17
CA ASN A 148 -29.68 9.39 -8.34
C ASN A 148 -30.22 9.67 -6.92
N THR A 149 -31.51 9.98 -6.81
CA THR A 149 -32.18 10.14 -5.52
C THR A 149 -32.21 8.82 -4.75
N LEU A 150 -32.60 7.71 -5.40
CA LEU A 150 -32.57 6.37 -4.80
C LEU A 150 -31.15 6.01 -4.32
N ALA A 151 -30.11 6.28 -5.11
CA ALA A 151 -28.72 6.04 -4.72
C ALA A 151 -28.36 6.75 -3.39
N GLY A 152 -28.81 8.00 -3.22
CA GLY A 152 -28.64 8.76 -1.98
C GLY A 152 -29.39 8.21 -0.76
N TYR A 153 -30.44 7.41 -0.95
CA TYR A 153 -31.19 6.76 0.14
C TYR A 153 -30.69 5.34 0.43
N ILE A 154 -30.44 4.53 -0.62
CA ILE A 154 -29.98 3.14 -0.52
C ILE A 154 -28.71 3.02 0.36
N ASP A 155 -27.85 4.04 0.33
CA ASP A 155 -26.58 4.06 1.06
C ASP A 155 -26.73 3.92 2.59
N TRP A 156 -27.86 4.30 3.18
CA TRP A 156 -28.02 4.38 4.63
C TRP A 156 -29.32 3.81 5.19
N VAL A 157 -30.36 3.61 4.38
CA VAL A 157 -31.63 3.02 4.83
C VAL A 157 -31.46 1.59 5.37
N ALA A 158 -32.42 1.14 6.17
CA ALA A 158 -32.45 -0.24 6.65
C ALA A 158 -32.56 -1.22 5.47
N LEU A 159 -31.83 -2.33 5.53
CA LEU A 159 -31.80 -3.34 4.47
C LEU A 159 -33.20 -3.89 4.16
N SER A 160 -34.10 -3.93 5.14
CA SER A 160 -35.49 -4.34 4.97
C SER A 160 -36.25 -3.57 3.89
N HIS A 161 -35.95 -2.29 3.67
CA HIS A 161 -36.61 -1.51 2.61
C HIS A 161 -36.04 -1.84 1.21
N ILE A 162 -34.76 -2.19 1.13
CA ILE A 162 -34.10 -2.62 -0.12
C ILE A 162 -34.62 -4.00 -0.54
N THR A 163 -34.82 -4.89 0.43
CA THR A 163 -35.29 -6.27 0.21
C THR A 163 -36.81 -6.40 0.29
N ASN A 164 -37.54 -5.29 0.36
CA ASN A 164 -39.01 -5.29 0.46
C ASN A 164 -39.66 -5.83 -0.83
N GLU A 165 -40.90 -6.30 -0.73
CA GLU A 165 -41.67 -6.87 -1.86
C GLU A 165 -40.87 -7.92 -2.66
N ASN A 166 -40.19 -8.85 -1.98
CA ASN A 166 -39.30 -9.85 -2.59
C ASN A 166 -38.17 -9.22 -3.44
N CYS A 167 -37.51 -8.18 -2.92
CA CYS A 167 -36.40 -7.49 -3.60
C CYS A 167 -36.78 -6.84 -4.95
N ARG A 168 -38.03 -6.40 -5.11
CA ARG A 168 -38.55 -5.76 -6.35
C ARG A 168 -37.67 -4.61 -6.86
N LEU A 169 -37.05 -3.84 -5.96
CA LEU A 169 -36.09 -2.81 -6.35
C LEU A 169 -34.93 -3.41 -7.17
N LEU A 170 -34.33 -4.50 -6.69
CA LEU A 170 -33.19 -5.13 -7.34
C LEU A 170 -33.58 -5.68 -8.71
N GLU A 171 -34.77 -6.26 -8.84
CA GLU A 171 -35.31 -6.72 -10.12
C GLU A 171 -35.44 -5.57 -11.13
N ILE A 172 -36.02 -4.45 -10.72
CA ILE A 172 -36.17 -3.26 -11.58
C ILE A 172 -34.80 -2.73 -12.00
N LEU A 173 -33.85 -2.62 -11.07
CA LEU A 173 -32.51 -2.17 -11.40
C LEU A 173 -31.82 -3.12 -12.38
N CYS A 174 -31.98 -4.43 -12.23
CA CYS A 174 -31.46 -5.43 -13.17
C CYS A 174 -32.09 -5.28 -14.56
N LEU A 175 -33.41 -5.03 -14.66
CA LEU A 175 -34.08 -4.76 -15.93
C LEU A 175 -33.51 -3.51 -16.62
N LEU A 176 -33.25 -2.46 -15.84
CA LEU A 176 -32.70 -1.20 -16.33
C LEU A 176 -31.24 -1.30 -16.83
N LEU A 177 -30.50 -2.37 -16.48
CA LEU A 177 -29.17 -2.62 -17.05
C LEU A 177 -29.21 -2.83 -18.58
N SER A 178 -30.36 -3.21 -19.14
CA SER A 178 -30.56 -3.37 -20.58
C SER A 178 -30.86 -2.05 -21.30
N GLU A 179 -31.19 -0.97 -20.57
CA GLU A 179 -31.56 0.32 -21.16
C GLU A 179 -30.36 1.29 -21.19
N PRO A 180 -29.78 1.58 -22.38
CA PRO A 180 -28.49 2.28 -22.49
C PRO A 180 -28.43 3.65 -21.79
N GLU A 181 -29.56 4.33 -21.73
CA GLU A 181 -29.70 5.69 -21.18
C GLU A 181 -29.80 5.73 -19.65
N LEU A 182 -30.17 4.61 -19.01
CA LEU A 182 -30.42 4.51 -17.56
C LEU A 182 -29.53 3.48 -16.85
N GLN A 183 -28.83 2.63 -17.61
CA GLN A 183 -28.04 1.52 -17.08
C GLN A 183 -26.91 1.95 -16.12
N LEU A 184 -26.34 3.16 -16.29
CA LEU A 184 -25.26 3.63 -15.44
C LEU A 184 -25.77 3.88 -14.02
N GLU A 185 -26.80 4.70 -13.91
CA GLU A 185 -27.41 5.08 -12.65
C GLU A 185 -28.06 3.86 -11.97
N ALA A 186 -28.61 2.93 -12.74
CA ALA A 186 -29.11 1.65 -12.23
C ALA A 186 -27.98 0.77 -11.67
N ALA A 187 -26.83 0.68 -12.35
CA ALA A 187 -25.67 -0.06 -11.87
C ALA A 187 -25.07 0.57 -10.60
N GLU A 188 -25.07 1.91 -10.48
CA GLU A 188 -24.64 2.59 -9.25
C GLU A 188 -25.58 2.29 -8.07
N CYS A 189 -26.90 2.31 -8.28
CA CYS A 189 -27.87 1.92 -7.26
C CYS A 189 -27.65 0.46 -6.79
N LEU A 190 -27.46 -0.48 -7.74
CA LEU A 190 -27.16 -1.88 -7.42
C LEU A 190 -25.85 -2.00 -6.64
N LEU A 191 -24.81 -1.30 -7.07
CA LEU A 191 -23.50 -1.34 -6.42
C LEU A 191 -23.59 -0.86 -4.97
N ILE A 192 -24.26 0.27 -4.73
CA ILE A 192 -24.45 0.80 -3.39
C ILE A 192 -25.24 -0.19 -2.53
N ALA A 193 -26.34 -0.75 -3.05
CA ALA A 193 -27.17 -1.72 -2.34
C ALA A 193 -26.37 -2.96 -1.91
N ILE A 194 -25.64 -3.58 -2.85
CA ILE A 194 -24.89 -4.82 -2.63
C ILE A 194 -23.63 -4.56 -1.78
N SER A 195 -23.10 -3.34 -1.79
CA SER A 195 -21.93 -2.97 -0.97
C SER A 195 -22.31 -2.66 0.49
N ARG A 196 -23.61 -2.64 0.83
CA ARG A 196 -24.07 -2.41 2.21
C ARG A 196 -23.52 -3.47 3.15
N LYS A 197 -22.87 -3.00 4.20
CA LYS A 197 -22.46 -3.82 5.34
C LYS A 197 -23.63 -3.92 6.33
N GLY A 198 -23.75 -5.07 6.99
CA GLY A 198 -24.86 -5.36 7.90
C GLY A 198 -24.79 -6.78 8.43
N LYS A 199 -25.81 -7.18 9.20
CA LYS A 199 -25.95 -8.57 9.66
C LYS A 199 -26.08 -9.50 8.45
N LEU A 200 -25.53 -10.70 8.56
CA LEU A 200 -25.57 -11.68 7.47
C LEU A 200 -27.00 -12.11 7.13
N GLU A 201 -27.89 -12.23 8.13
CA GLU A 201 -29.30 -12.58 7.95
C GLU A 201 -30.03 -11.60 7.02
N GLU A 202 -29.81 -10.30 7.20
CA GLU A 202 -30.43 -9.23 6.41
C GLU A 202 -29.85 -9.15 4.98
N ARG A 203 -28.66 -9.72 4.75
CA ARG A 203 -27.99 -9.76 3.45
C ARG A 203 -28.36 -10.99 2.62
N LYS A 204 -28.93 -12.02 3.24
CA LYS A 204 -29.39 -13.25 2.57
C LYS A 204 -30.28 -12.99 1.34
N PRO A 205 -31.23 -12.03 1.35
CA PRO A 205 -32.08 -11.76 0.19
C PRO A 205 -31.33 -11.28 -1.05
N PHE A 206 -30.09 -10.78 -0.95
CA PHE A 206 -29.27 -10.43 -2.11
C PHE A 206 -28.92 -11.62 -3.01
N MET A 207 -29.10 -12.85 -2.51
CA MET A 207 -28.93 -14.05 -3.33
C MET A 207 -29.93 -14.15 -4.48
N VAL A 208 -31.04 -13.38 -4.46
CA VAL A 208 -31.97 -13.23 -5.59
C VAL A 208 -31.27 -12.77 -6.88
N LEU A 209 -30.14 -12.07 -6.77
CA LEU A 209 -29.37 -11.62 -7.94
C LEU A 209 -28.71 -12.79 -8.68
N PHE A 210 -28.57 -13.95 -8.04
CA PHE A 210 -28.14 -15.19 -8.69
C PHE A 210 -29.30 -15.97 -9.32
N ASP A 211 -30.55 -15.51 -9.20
CA ASP A 211 -31.66 -16.11 -9.92
C ASP A 211 -31.52 -15.88 -11.42
N GLU A 212 -32.17 -16.74 -12.20
CA GLU A 212 -31.94 -16.82 -13.64
C GLU A 212 -32.20 -15.49 -14.35
N VAL A 213 -33.28 -14.79 -14.00
CA VAL A 213 -33.66 -13.52 -14.64
C VAL A 213 -32.62 -12.44 -14.40
N ALA A 214 -32.28 -12.19 -13.13
CA ALA A 214 -31.31 -11.16 -12.75
C ALA A 214 -29.92 -11.44 -13.33
N MET A 215 -29.44 -12.67 -13.20
CA MET A 215 -28.11 -13.06 -13.68
C MET A 215 -28.03 -13.02 -15.22
N ASN A 216 -29.12 -13.31 -15.94
CA ASN A 216 -29.14 -13.18 -17.40
C ASN A 216 -28.97 -11.71 -17.86
N TYR A 217 -29.61 -10.76 -17.17
CA TYR A 217 -29.41 -9.33 -17.47
C TYR A 217 -27.99 -8.87 -17.18
N ILE A 218 -27.45 -9.27 -16.03
CA ILE A 218 -26.06 -8.96 -15.65
C ILE A 218 -25.07 -9.56 -16.66
N LEU A 219 -25.25 -10.84 -17.02
CA LEU A 219 -24.38 -11.53 -17.98
C LEU A 219 -24.48 -10.91 -19.37
N SER A 220 -25.68 -10.58 -19.85
CA SER A 220 -25.87 -9.91 -21.15
C SER A 220 -25.23 -8.53 -21.18
N ALA A 221 -25.37 -7.76 -20.11
CA ALA A 221 -24.72 -6.45 -19.97
C ALA A 221 -23.18 -6.57 -19.91
N ALA A 222 -22.65 -7.62 -19.27
CA ALA A 222 -21.22 -7.91 -19.23
C ALA A 222 -20.67 -8.38 -20.60
N GLN A 223 -21.37 -9.27 -21.29
CA GLN A 223 -20.94 -9.82 -22.59
C GLN A 223 -21.04 -8.81 -23.73
N SER A 224 -21.98 -7.86 -23.66
CA SER A 224 -22.07 -6.75 -24.62
C SER A 224 -20.93 -5.73 -24.48
N ALA A 225 -19.97 -5.94 -23.57
CA ALA A 225 -18.77 -5.12 -23.40
C ALA A 225 -17.74 -5.30 -24.53
N ASP A 226 -17.56 -6.51 -25.06
CA ASP A 226 -16.41 -6.88 -25.91
C ASP A 226 -16.41 -6.27 -27.32
N GLY A 227 -17.54 -5.70 -27.79
CA GLY A 227 -17.66 -5.18 -29.16
C GLY A 227 -18.30 -3.80 -29.33
N ALA A 228 -18.87 -3.22 -28.27
CA ALA A 228 -19.69 -1.99 -28.36
C ALA A 228 -19.06 -0.76 -27.69
N ALA A 229 -17.99 -0.93 -26.90
CA ALA A 229 -17.29 0.20 -26.27
C ALA A 229 -16.43 1.01 -27.28
N LEU A 230 -16.11 0.42 -28.43
CA LEU A 230 -15.36 1.05 -29.52
C LEU A 230 -16.33 1.61 -30.57
N CYS A 231 -16.23 2.91 -30.88
CA CYS A 231 -17.05 3.54 -31.91
C CYS A 231 -16.76 2.94 -33.30
N LYS A 232 -17.80 2.52 -34.04
CA LYS A 232 -17.66 1.98 -35.41
C LYS A 232 -17.47 3.05 -36.50
N GLN A 233 -17.71 4.33 -36.20
CA GLN A 233 -17.78 5.43 -37.19
C GLN A 233 -16.64 6.45 -37.07
N SER A 234 -15.86 6.41 -35.99
CA SER A 234 -14.63 7.19 -35.81
C SER A 234 -13.56 6.25 -35.27
N SER A 235 -12.30 6.48 -35.64
CA SER A 235 -11.11 5.68 -35.31
C SER A 235 -11.06 5.08 -33.89
N GLY A 236 -11.77 3.97 -33.63
CA GLY A 236 -11.67 3.19 -32.39
C GLY A 236 -11.95 3.92 -31.07
N ALA A 237 -12.57 5.11 -31.08
CA ALA A 237 -12.72 5.91 -29.85
C ALA A 237 -13.62 5.22 -28.82
N VAL A 238 -13.19 5.20 -27.55
CA VAL A 238 -13.94 4.61 -26.43
C VAL A 238 -15.15 5.51 -26.08
N VAL A 239 -16.35 4.92 -26.02
CA VAL A 239 -17.55 5.64 -25.56
C VAL A 239 -17.51 5.77 -24.03
N GLU A 240 -17.14 6.94 -23.53
CA GLU A 240 -16.87 7.21 -22.10
C GLU A 240 -18.02 6.80 -21.16
N ARG A 241 -19.27 7.17 -21.47
CA ARG A 241 -20.45 6.79 -20.66
C ARG A 241 -20.63 5.28 -20.58
N ARG A 242 -20.43 4.55 -21.69
CA ARG A 242 -20.54 3.08 -21.73
C ARG A 242 -19.38 2.42 -20.99
N TYR A 243 -18.16 2.93 -21.13
CA TYR A 243 -17.02 2.41 -20.40
C TYR A 243 -17.16 2.62 -18.88
N THR A 244 -17.67 3.79 -18.46
CA THR A 244 -18.01 4.09 -17.06
C THR A 244 -19.05 3.11 -16.52
N PHE A 245 -20.10 2.81 -17.28
CA PHE A 245 -21.07 1.77 -16.95
C PHE A 245 -20.41 0.40 -16.76
N LEU A 246 -19.50 0.00 -17.65
CA LEU A 246 -18.79 -1.28 -17.52
C LEU A 246 -17.92 -1.34 -16.25
N LYS A 247 -17.26 -0.24 -15.88
CA LYS A 247 -16.54 -0.14 -14.60
C LYS A 247 -17.48 -0.36 -13.41
N ARG A 248 -18.65 0.29 -13.42
CA ARG A 248 -19.66 0.11 -12.37
C ARG A 248 -20.22 -1.31 -12.32
N LEU A 249 -20.53 -1.90 -13.46
CA LEU A 249 -21.04 -3.27 -13.53
C LEU A 249 -19.99 -4.31 -13.07
N CYS A 250 -18.71 -4.10 -13.40
CA CYS A 250 -17.62 -4.91 -12.87
C CYS A 250 -17.54 -4.81 -11.33
N GLN A 251 -17.67 -3.61 -10.78
CA GLN A 251 -17.73 -3.40 -9.33
C GLN A 251 -18.96 -4.08 -8.70
N VAL A 252 -20.13 -4.06 -9.37
CA VAL A 252 -21.33 -4.80 -8.93
C VAL A 252 -21.04 -6.30 -8.81
N LEU A 253 -20.42 -6.91 -9.82
CA LEU A 253 -20.05 -8.33 -9.78
C LEU A 253 -19.02 -8.64 -8.67
N CYS A 254 -18.07 -7.75 -8.43
CA CYS A 254 -17.08 -7.91 -7.36
C CYS A 254 -17.70 -7.78 -5.96
N ALA A 255 -18.61 -6.82 -5.78
CA ALA A 255 -19.38 -6.68 -4.55
C ALA A 255 -20.28 -7.91 -4.32
N LEU A 256 -20.94 -8.41 -5.36
CA LEU A 256 -21.74 -9.63 -5.30
C LEU A 256 -20.88 -10.87 -4.98
N GLY A 257 -19.67 -10.95 -5.53
CA GLY A 257 -18.67 -11.96 -5.19
C GLY A 257 -18.25 -11.92 -3.72
N SER A 258 -18.12 -10.72 -3.16
CA SER A 258 -17.86 -10.54 -1.73
C SER A 258 -19.06 -10.96 -0.87
N GLN A 259 -20.29 -10.76 -1.35
CA GLN A 259 -21.51 -11.21 -0.69
C GLN A 259 -21.56 -12.74 -0.60
N ILE A 260 -21.42 -13.46 -1.72
CA ILE A 260 -21.45 -14.94 -1.73
C ILE A 260 -20.34 -15.53 -0.84
N CYS A 261 -19.12 -14.99 -0.91
CA CYS A 261 -17.99 -15.42 -0.05
C CYS A 261 -18.21 -15.13 1.44
N SER A 262 -19.08 -14.19 1.80
CA SER A 262 -19.43 -13.91 3.21
C SER A 262 -20.57 -14.79 3.73
N LEU A 263 -21.45 -15.23 2.83
CA LEU A 263 -22.72 -15.89 3.18
C LEU A 263 -22.64 -17.41 3.11
N VAL A 264 -21.97 -17.96 2.10
CA VAL A 264 -21.82 -19.41 1.93
C VAL A 264 -20.89 -19.94 3.03
N GLY A 265 -21.34 -20.93 3.79
CA GLY A 265 -20.58 -21.49 4.92
C GLY A 265 -20.63 -20.66 6.21
N SER A 266 -21.44 -19.61 6.25
CA SER A 266 -21.74 -18.87 7.48
C SER A 266 -22.88 -19.51 8.29
N ASP A 267 -23.11 -19.01 9.50
CA ASP A 267 -24.20 -19.42 10.42
C ASP A 267 -25.62 -19.25 9.82
N VAL A 268 -25.76 -18.53 8.71
CA VAL A 268 -27.03 -18.24 8.04
C VAL A 268 -27.43 -19.34 7.01
N GLU A 269 -26.58 -20.37 6.87
CA GLU A 269 -26.78 -21.57 6.05
C GLU A 269 -27.23 -21.26 4.61
N VAL A 270 -26.50 -20.37 3.93
CA VAL A 270 -26.73 -20.09 2.50
C VAL A 270 -26.04 -21.17 1.65
N GLN A 271 -26.82 -21.83 0.79
CA GLN A 271 -26.30 -22.82 -0.16
C GLN A 271 -25.59 -22.14 -1.34
N VAL A 272 -24.75 -22.91 -2.04
CA VAL A 272 -24.12 -22.44 -3.28
C VAL A 272 -25.21 -22.16 -4.33
N PRO A 273 -25.23 -20.97 -4.95
CA PRO A 273 -26.26 -20.62 -5.93
C PRO A 273 -26.23 -21.50 -7.19
N VAL A 274 -27.41 -21.85 -7.70
CA VAL A 274 -27.55 -22.76 -8.86
C VAL A 274 -26.95 -22.18 -10.15
N ASN A 275 -27.09 -20.87 -10.36
CA ASN A 275 -26.52 -20.17 -11.52
C ASN A 275 -25.11 -19.61 -11.28
N LEU A 276 -24.34 -20.21 -10.36
CA LEU A 276 -22.96 -19.81 -10.11
C LEU A 276 -22.14 -19.79 -11.41
N ASN A 277 -22.37 -20.74 -12.32
CA ASN A 277 -21.71 -20.78 -13.63
C ASN A 277 -21.87 -19.48 -14.44
N LYS A 278 -23.09 -18.93 -14.52
CA LYS A 278 -23.36 -17.68 -15.26
C LYS A 278 -22.67 -16.49 -14.61
N TYR A 279 -22.66 -16.42 -13.27
CA TYR A 279 -21.89 -15.41 -12.53
C TYR A 279 -20.39 -15.50 -12.84
N MET A 280 -19.83 -16.71 -12.77
CA MET A 280 -18.42 -16.95 -13.04
C MET A 280 -18.04 -16.62 -14.49
N GLU A 281 -18.93 -16.86 -15.46
CA GLU A 281 -18.75 -16.45 -16.86
C GLU A 281 -18.79 -14.92 -17.03
N ALA A 282 -19.71 -14.23 -16.34
CA ALA A 282 -19.75 -12.76 -16.34
C ALA A 282 -18.46 -12.16 -15.75
N LEU A 283 -17.97 -12.72 -14.65
CA LEU A 283 -16.72 -12.29 -14.02
C LEU A 283 -15.51 -12.57 -14.93
N LEU A 284 -15.50 -13.71 -15.63
CA LEU A 284 -14.46 -14.04 -16.60
C LEU A 284 -14.46 -13.07 -17.77
N ALA A 285 -15.63 -12.65 -18.28
CA ALA A 285 -15.73 -11.68 -19.38
C ALA A 285 -15.03 -10.35 -19.04
N PHE A 286 -15.20 -9.83 -17.82
CA PHE A 286 -14.43 -8.66 -17.36
C PHE A 286 -12.94 -8.93 -17.18
N THR A 287 -12.57 -10.17 -16.86
CA THR A 287 -11.18 -10.59 -16.70
C THR A 287 -10.46 -10.76 -18.05
N THR A 288 -11.20 -11.02 -19.13
CA THR A 288 -10.67 -11.10 -20.50
C THR A 288 -10.70 -9.78 -21.26
N HIS A 289 -11.54 -8.84 -20.83
CA HIS A 289 -11.75 -7.55 -21.50
C HIS A 289 -10.43 -6.76 -21.68
N PRO A 290 -10.22 -5.98 -22.78
CA PRO A 290 -8.97 -5.26 -23.05
C PRO A 290 -8.52 -4.22 -22.00
N SER A 291 -9.46 -3.59 -21.28
CA SER A 291 -9.17 -2.60 -20.23
C SER A 291 -8.36 -3.19 -19.08
N GLN A 292 -7.22 -2.57 -18.78
CA GLN A 292 -6.38 -2.93 -17.63
C GLN A 292 -7.09 -2.67 -16.28
N PHE A 293 -7.89 -1.62 -16.18
CA PHE A 293 -8.69 -1.32 -14.98
C PHE A 293 -9.71 -2.41 -14.68
N LEU A 294 -10.45 -2.88 -15.70
CA LEU A 294 -11.48 -3.92 -15.53
C LEU A 294 -10.85 -5.25 -15.13
N ARG A 295 -9.75 -5.65 -15.77
CA ARG A 295 -8.97 -6.84 -15.38
C ARG A 295 -8.48 -6.77 -13.94
N SER A 296 -7.99 -5.60 -13.52
CA SER A 296 -7.46 -5.39 -12.18
C SER A 296 -8.56 -5.46 -11.11
N SER A 297 -9.74 -4.92 -11.44
CA SER A 297 -10.88 -4.90 -10.51
C SER A 297 -11.37 -6.30 -10.12
N THR A 298 -11.25 -7.30 -11.00
CA THR A 298 -11.74 -8.66 -10.72
C THR A 298 -10.79 -9.50 -9.85
N GLN A 299 -9.51 -9.11 -9.71
CA GLN A 299 -8.48 -9.99 -9.10
C GLN A 299 -8.76 -10.32 -7.64
N MET A 300 -9.20 -9.34 -6.84
CA MET A 300 -9.53 -9.57 -5.43
C MET A 300 -10.67 -10.56 -5.27
N THR A 301 -11.69 -10.46 -6.13
CA THR A 301 -12.84 -11.36 -6.13
C THR A 301 -12.44 -12.79 -6.47
N TRP A 302 -11.60 -12.99 -7.50
CA TRP A 302 -11.03 -14.31 -7.81
C TRP A 302 -10.23 -14.90 -6.65
N GLY A 303 -9.35 -14.10 -6.04
CA GLY A 303 -8.57 -14.53 -4.88
C GLY A 303 -9.45 -14.96 -3.70
N ASN A 304 -10.53 -14.23 -3.43
CA ASN A 304 -11.49 -14.60 -2.38
C ASN A 304 -12.24 -15.89 -2.71
N LEU A 305 -12.71 -16.06 -3.95
CA LEU A 305 -13.40 -17.28 -4.40
C LEU A 305 -12.50 -18.52 -4.32
N PHE A 306 -11.25 -18.41 -4.77
CA PHE A 306 -10.31 -19.53 -4.76
C PHE A 306 -9.77 -19.88 -3.36
N ARG A 307 -9.73 -18.91 -2.43
CA ARG A 307 -9.34 -19.15 -1.04
C ARG A 307 -10.48 -19.70 -0.18
N HIS A 308 -11.73 -19.50 -0.60
CA HIS A 308 -12.91 -19.84 0.18
C HIS A 308 -13.06 -21.36 0.41
N GLU A 309 -13.28 -21.79 1.65
CA GLU A 309 -13.22 -23.20 2.06
C GLU A 309 -14.25 -24.12 1.38
N ILE A 310 -15.46 -23.59 1.12
CA ILE A 310 -16.55 -24.31 0.44
C ILE A 310 -16.49 -24.10 -1.08
N LEU A 311 -16.57 -22.86 -1.55
CA LEU A 311 -16.61 -22.55 -2.99
C LEU A 311 -15.41 -23.09 -3.77
N SER A 312 -14.20 -23.11 -3.20
CA SER A 312 -13.01 -23.65 -3.89
C SER A 312 -13.13 -25.15 -4.26
N LYS A 313 -14.02 -25.89 -3.58
CA LYS A 313 -14.28 -27.31 -3.84
C LYS A 313 -15.43 -27.54 -4.82
N ASP A 314 -16.13 -26.48 -5.23
CA ASP A 314 -17.23 -26.58 -6.17
C ASP A 314 -16.70 -26.89 -7.59
N PRO A 315 -17.30 -27.85 -8.33
CA PRO A 315 -16.84 -28.21 -9.67
C PRO A 315 -16.85 -27.05 -10.67
N VAL A 316 -17.78 -26.09 -10.55
CA VAL A 316 -17.85 -24.91 -11.42
C VAL A 316 -16.61 -24.04 -11.20
N ILE A 317 -16.20 -23.84 -9.95
CA ILE A 317 -15.00 -23.08 -9.60
C ILE A 317 -13.75 -23.80 -10.09
N GLY A 318 -13.67 -25.14 -9.97
CA GLY A 318 -12.57 -25.93 -10.52
C GLY A 318 -12.40 -25.76 -12.03
N GLN A 319 -13.49 -25.89 -12.81
CA GLN A 319 -13.45 -25.66 -14.26
C GLN A 319 -13.07 -24.22 -14.61
N MET A 320 -13.56 -23.26 -13.81
CA MET A 320 -13.29 -21.86 -14.04
C MET A 320 -11.85 -21.47 -13.67
N ALA A 321 -11.24 -22.13 -12.68
CA ALA A 321 -9.82 -21.95 -12.34
C ALA A 321 -8.93 -22.32 -13.54
N ILE A 322 -9.26 -23.39 -14.28
CA ILE A 322 -8.54 -23.76 -15.52
C ILE A 322 -8.67 -22.66 -16.59
N LYS A 323 -9.89 -22.14 -16.81
CA LYS A 323 -10.12 -21.03 -17.75
C LYS A 323 -9.36 -19.77 -17.31
N TYR A 324 -9.40 -19.44 -16.02
CA TYR A 324 -8.68 -18.31 -15.43
C TYR A 324 -7.17 -18.43 -15.64
N LEU A 325 -6.57 -19.59 -15.40
CA LEU A 325 -5.13 -19.82 -15.63
C LEU A 325 -4.73 -19.57 -17.08
N ARG A 326 -5.58 -19.97 -18.05
CA ARG A 326 -5.35 -19.68 -19.47
C ARG A 326 -5.44 -18.19 -19.80
N VAL A 327 -6.38 -17.47 -19.19
CA VAL A 327 -6.52 -16.02 -19.34
C VAL A 327 -5.35 -15.27 -18.68
N ALA A 328 -4.86 -15.76 -17.53
CA ALA A 328 -3.70 -15.19 -16.85
C ALA A 328 -2.47 -15.16 -17.76
N LYS A 329 -2.30 -16.14 -18.66
CA LYS A 329 -1.20 -16.13 -19.65
C LYS A 329 -1.20 -14.86 -20.52
N ILE A 330 -2.39 -14.38 -20.89
CA ILE A 330 -2.56 -13.21 -21.75
C ILE A 330 -2.40 -11.94 -20.91
N ASN A 331 -3.03 -11.90 -19.74
CA ASN A 331 -3.06 -10.71 -18.88
C ASN A 331 -1.71 -10.37 -18.25
N LEU A 332 -0.83 -11.35 -18.05
CA LEU A 332 0.51 -11.13 -17.51
C LEU A 332 1.47 -10.47 -18.51
N VAL A 333 1.14 -10.48 -19.81
CA VAL A 333 1.95 -9.83 -20.85
C VAL A 333 1.77 -8.32 -20.77
N LYS A 334 2.87 -7.60 -20.55
CA LYS A 334 2.87 -6.14 -20.38
C LYS A 334 2.71 -5.41 -21.72
N THR A 335 1.47 -5.17 -22.12
CA THR A 335 1.09 -4.40 -23.33
C THR A 335 -0.02 -3.40 -22.98
N GLY A 336 -0.33 -2.46 -23.90
CA GLY A 336 -1.43 -1.52 -23.68
C GLY A 336 -1.02 -0.17 -23.09
N PHE A 337 0.23 0.24 -23.28
CA PHE A 337 0.72 1.56 -22.86
C PHE A 337 -0.08 2.70 -23.53
N PRO A 338 -0.45 3.77 -22.81
CA PRO A 338 -1.12 4.94 -23.38
C PRO A 338 -0.43 5.52 -24.62
N SER A 339 0.91 5.54 -24.65
CA SER A 339 1.70 6.07 -25.77
C SER A 339 1.73 5.19 -27.03
N LYS A 340 1.34 3.91 -26.91
CA LYS A 340 1.45 2.90 -27.98
C LYS A 340 0.11 2.57 -28.62
N ASN A 341 0.14 1.78 -29.69
CA ASN A 341 -1.03 1.25 -30.41
C ASN A 341 -0.84 -0.26 -30.70
N ASP A 342 -0.18 -0.98 -29.78
CA ASP A 342 0.19 -2.39 -29.96
C ASP A 342 -0.97 -3.37 -29.73
N CYS A 343 -1.97 -2.96 -28.95
CA CYS A 343 -3.14 -3.77 -28.65
C CYS A 343 -4.39 -2.90 -28.37
N PRO A 344 -5.61 -3.48 -28.41
CA PRO A 344 -6.85 -2.76 -28.12
C PRO A 344 -6.91 -2.13 -26.72
N GLY A 345 -6.07 -2.63 -25.78
CA GLY A 345 -5.98 -2.09 -24.42
C GLY A 345 -5.49 -0.64 -24.36
N CYS A 346 -4.71 -0.17 -25.37
CA CYS A 346 -4.13 1.17 -25.37
C CYS A 346 -5.20 2.28 -25.29
N GLU A 347 -6.32 2.11 -26.01
CA GLU A 347 -7.40 3.11 -26.01
C GLU A 347 -8.04 3.27 -24.62
N PHE A 348 -8.23 2.17 -23.88
CA PHE A 348 -8.73 2.22 -22.51
C PHE A 348 -7.69 2.82 -21.56
N SER A 349 -6.42 2.49 -21.76
CA SER A 349 -5.33 3.04 -20.95
C SER A 349 -5.21 4.56 -21.09
N ARG A 350 -5.45 5.14 -22.28
CA ARG A 350 -5.48 6.61 -22.46
C ARG A 350 -6.62 7.30 -21.73
N VAL A 351 -7.72 6.59 -21.48
CA VAL A 351 -8.83 7.11 -20.68
C VAL A 351 -8.49 7.04 -19.18
N ASP A 352 -7.81 5.97 -18.75
CA ASP A 352 -7.57 5.67 -17.34
C ASP A 352 -6.30 6.29 -16.74
N PHE A 353 -5.24 6.45 -17.53
CA PHE A 353 -3.90 6.84 -17.09
C PHE A 353 -3.45 8.14 -17.75
N ASP A 354 -2.69 8.99 -17.04
CA ASP A 354 -2.16 10.24 -17.62
C ASP A 354 -0.87 9.98 -18.39
N SER A 355 -0.06 9.00 -17.96
CA SER A 355 1.19 8.62 -18.62
C SER A 355 1.46 7.12 -18.65
N ASP A 356 2.53 6.72 -19.36
CA ASP A 356 3.03 5.35 -19.40
C ASP A 356 3.58 4.90 -18.04
N GLU A 357 4.11 5.81 -17.24
CA GLU A 357 4.60 5.54 -15.88
C GLU A 357 3.47 5.17 -14.92
N ASP A 358 2.34 5.88 -14.97
CA ASP A 358 1.13 5.55 -14.21
C ASP A 358 0.65 4.14 -14.55
N PHE A 359 0.57 3.85 -15.86
CA PHE A 359 0.18 2.55 -16.37
C PHE A 359 1.14 1.45 -15.88
N ASN A 360 2.46 1.68 -15.95
CA ASN A 360 3.46 0.71 -15.52
C ASN A 360 3.38 0.43 -14.02
N CYS A 361 3.17 1.47 -13.20
CA CYS A 361 3.00 1.34 -11.75
C CYS A 361 1.77 0.49 -11.39
N LEU A 362 0.62 0.80 -12.00
CA LEU A 362 -0.60 0.02 -11.78
C LEU A 362 -0.48 -1.41 -12.34
N PHE A 363 0.12 -1.59 -13.51
CA PHE A 363 0.33 -2.92 -14.10
C PHE A 363 1.22 -3.80 -13.21
N ASN A 364 2.30 -3.27 -12.64
CA ASN A 364 3.15 -4.04 -11.73
C ASN A 364 2.39 -4.46 -10.46
N SER A 365 1.57 -3.56 -9.91
CA SER A 365 0.70 -3.86 -8.76
C SER A 365 -0.35 -4.93 -9.11
N PHE A 366 -0.97 -4.83 -10.28
CA PHE A 366 -1.88 -5.83 -10.82
C PHE A 366 -1.20 -7.20 -10.99
N ARG A 367 -0.01 -7.22 -11.57
CA ARG A 367 0.76 -8.45 -11.82
C ARG A 367 1.06 -9.18 -10.51
N ALA A 368 1.46 -8.45 -9.46
CA ALA A 368 1.67 -9.01 -8.14
C ALA A 368 0.39 -9.66 -7.56
N GLN A 369 -0.76 -8.97 -7.66
CA GLN A 369 -2.05 -9.52 -7.22
C GLN A 369 -2.48 -10.73 -8.05
N GLN A 370 -2.31 -10.69 -9.37
CA GLN A 370 -2.62 -11.82 -10.25
C GLN A 370 -1.73 -13.04 -9.95
N GLY A 371 -0.44 -12.84 -9.62
CA GLY A 371 0.45 -13.90 -9.18
C GLY A 371 -0.07 -14.64 -7.93
N GLU A 372 -0.61 -13.91 -6.96
CA GLU A 372 -1.25 -14.54 -5.78
C GLU A 372 -2.50 -15.33 -6.15
N THR A 373 -3.35 -14.79 -7.03
CA THR A 373 -4.55 -15.49 -7.50
C THR A 373 -4.21 -16.74 -8.31
N VAL A 374 -3.15 -16.71 -9.14
CA VAL A 374 -2.62 -17.89 -9.83
C VAL A 374 -2.21 -18.96 -8.83
N ARG A 375 -1.46 -18.60 -7.77
CA ARG A 375 -1.09 -19.54 -6.70
C ARG A 375 -2.32 -20.16 -6.02
N LEU A 376 -3.38 -19.39 -5.79
CA LEU A 376 -4.63 -19.92 -5.22
C LEU A 376 -5.33 -20.88 -6.19
N ALA A 377 -5.38 -20.56 -7.49
CA ALA A 377 -5.92 -21.46 -8.50
C ALA A 377 -5.14 -22.79 -8.59
N CYS A 378 -3.81 -22.74 -8.43
CA CYS A 378 -2.97 -23.96 -8.37
C CYS A 378 -3.34 -24.89 -7.22
N LYS A 379 -3.87 -24.39 -6.11
CA LYS A 379 -4.36 -25.23 -4.99
C LYS A 379 -5.59 -26.05 -5.36
N ILE A 380 -6.35 -25.59 -6.36
CA ILE A 380 -7.60 -26.23 -6.80
C ILE A 380 -7.31 -27.21 -7.95
N VAL A 381 -6.52 -26.78 -8.95
CA VAL A 381 -6.22 -27.56 -10.17
C VAL A 381 -4.71 -27.68 -10.42
N PRO A 382 -3.96 -28.41 -9.56
CA PRO A 382 -2.50 -28.43 -9.59
C PRO A 382 -1.92 -29.07 -10.86
N PHE A 383 -2.52 -30.14 -11.38
CA PHE A 383 -2.00 -30.85 -12.54
C PHE A 383 -2.23 -30.07 -13.84
N GLU A 384 -3.39 -29.45 -13.99
CA GLU A 384 -3.69 -28.57 -15.11
C GLU A 384 -2.81 -27.32 -15.08
N ALA A 385 -2.56 -26.75 -13.89
CA ALA A 385 -1.65 -25.62 -13.75
C ALA A 385 -0.21 -25.97 -14.16
N PHE A 386 0.29 -27.14 -13.73
CA PHE A 386 1.59 -27.66 -14.16
C PHE A 386 1.67 -27.75 -15.68
N GLN A 387 0.67 -28.38 -16.31
CA GLN A 387 0.66 -28.59 -17.75
C GLN A 387 0.61 -27.27 -18.53
N ILE A 388 -0.21 -26.31 -18.10
CA ILE A 388 -0.30 -24.98 -18.73
C ILE A 388 1.05 -24.25 -18.65
N ALA A 389 1.75 -24.32 -17.51
CA ALA A 389 3.07 -23.72 -17.34
C ALA A 389 4.13 -24.41 -18.22
N LYS A 390 4.16 -25.75 -18.22
CA LYS A 390 5.06 -26.56 -19.06
C LYS A 390 4.90 -26.21 -20.53
N GLU A 391 3.68 -26.26 -21.06
CA GLU A 391 3.38 -25.99 -22.46
C GLU A 391 3.77 -24.56 -22.87
N TRP A 392 3.54 -23.57 -22.00
CA TRP A 392 3.91 -22.19 -22.30
C TRP A 392 5.41 -21.99 -22.32
N ALA A 393 6.14 -22.54 -21.34
CA ALA A 393 7.60 -22.47 -21.31
C ALA A 393 8.22 -23.17 -22.53
N GLN A 394 7.75 -24.38 -22.88
CA GLN A 394 8.18 -25.08 -24.10
C GLN A 394 7.88 -24.28 -25.36
N HIS A 395 6.72 -23.64 -25.45
CA HIS A 395 6.36 -22.79 -26.58
C HIS A 395 7.33 -21.60 -26.72
N GLN A 396 7.66 -20.91 -25.62
CA GLN A 396 8.60 -19.78 -25.67
C GLN A 396 10.02 -20.20 -26.03
N ILE A 397 10.51 -21.33 -25.49
CA ILE A 397 11.84 -21.88 -25.82
C ILE A 397 11.95 -22.21 -27.32
N ASN A 398 10.87 -22.73 -27.92
CA ASN A 398 10.85 -23.11 -29.34
C ASN A 398 10.51 -21.96 -30.30
N THR A 399 10.10 -20.80 -29.78
CA THR A 399 9.74 -19.64 -30.60
C THR A 399 10.98 -18.75 -30.82
N PRO A 400 11.26 -18.31 -32.06
CA PRO A 400 12.40 -17.43 -32.31
C PRO A 400 12.23 -16.07 -31.60
N ILE A 401 13.36 -15.48 -31.20
CA ILE A 401 13.37 -14.16 -30.56
C ILE A 401 13.04 -13.09 -31.59
N ASP A 402 11.93 -12.39 -31.37
CA ASP A 402 11.54 -11.16 -32.05
C ASP A 402 11.93 -9.95 -31.20
N ALA A 403 13.08 -9.37 -31.55
CA ALA A 403 13.62 -8.17 -30.91
C ALA A 403 12.85 -6.88 -31.29
N GLY A 404 11.93 -6.92 -32.26
CA GLY A 404 11.21 -5.76 -32.78
C GLY A 404 12.04 -4.81 -33.66
N ASN A 405 11.47 -3.65 -34.01
CA ASN A 405 12.18 -2.59 -34.74
C ASN A 405 13.25 -1.99 -33.82
N THR A 406 14.47 -2.51 -33.92
CA THR A 406 15.65 -2.01 -33.20
C THR A 406 15.80 -0.51 -33.42
N THR A 407 15.93 0.27 -32.35
CA THR A 407 16.45 1.64 -32.47
C THR A 407 17.86 1.56 -33.07
N PRO A 408 18.35 2.61 -33.76
CA PRO A 408 19.67 2.58 -34.40
C PRO A 408 20.86 2.35 -33.43
N LYS A 409 20.62 2.24 -32.11
CA LYS A 409 21.62 2.05 -31.05
C LYS A 409 21.62 0.66 -30.41
N THR A 410 20.53 -0.11 -30.49
CA THR A 410 20.55 -1.55 -30.13
C THR A 410 21.31 -2.33 -31.20
N GLU A 411 22.35 -3.10 -30.81
CA GLU A 411 22.97 -4.08 -31.70
C GLU A 411 21.88 -4.91 -32.40
N LYS A 412 22.05 -5.18 -33.70
CA LYS A 412 21.08 -5.96 -34.49
C LYS A 412 20.78 -7.29 -33.78
N GLY A 413 19.58 -7.41 -33.19
CA GLY A 413 19.06 -8.65 -32.61
C GLY A 413 18.90 -8.69 -31.09
N LEU A 414 19.21 -7.63 -30.33
CA LEU A 414 18.90 -7.54 -28.89
C LEU A 414 17.49 -6.97 -28.64
N CYS A 415 16.75 -7.60 -27.73
CA CYS A 415 15.42 -7.18 -27.28
C CYS A 415 15.51 -5.91 -26.44
N SER A 416 14.63 -4.93 -26.68
CA SER A 416 14.34 -3.89 -25.69
C SER A 416 13.40 -4.40 -24.60
N ALA A 417 13.26 -3.65 -23.49
CA ALA A 417 12.33 -4.00 -22.40
C ALA A 417 10.86 -4.11 -22.83
N PHE A 418 10.52 -3.60 -24.02
CA PHE A 418 9.18 -3.63 -24.59
C PHE A 418 9.07 -4.44 -25.88
N SER A 419 10.13 -5.15 -26.29
CA SER A 419 10.03 -6.05 -27.43
C SER A 419 9.02 -7.15 -27.14
N LEU A 420 8.38 -7.68 -28.18
CA LEU A 420 7.36 -8.71 -28.02
C LEU A 420 7.93 -9.95 -27.31
N SER A 421 9.16 -10.37 -27.67
CA SER A 421 9.80 -11.48 -26.99
C SER A 421 10.12 -11.18 -25.53
N ALA A 422 10.64 -10.00 -25.18
CA ALA A 422 10.97 -9.68 -23.79
C ALA A 422 9.72 -9.72 -22.89
N VAL A 423 8.62 -9.10 -23.31
CA VAL A 423 7.38 -9.08 -22.50
C VAL A 423 6.71 -10.46 -22.39
N GLN A 424 6.84 -11.31 -23.42
CA GLN A 424 6.32 -12.69 -23.39
C GLN A 424 7.14 -13.60 -22.48
N TRP A 425 8.47 -13.50 -22.54
CA TRP A 425 9.38 -14.26 -21.69
C TRP A 425 9.24 -13.85 -20.22
N ASP A 426 9.15 -12.56 -19.92
CA ASP A 426 8.94 -12.04 -18.57
C ASP A 426 7.61 -12.54 -17.98
N ALA A 427 6.51 -12.43 -18.74
CA ALA A 427 5.20 -12.93 -18.33
C ALA A 427 5.17 -14.45 -18.08
N MET A 428 5.75 -15.23 -19.00
CA MET A 428 5.84 -16.69 -18.88
C MET A 428 6.69 -17.09 -17.67
N THR A 429 7.79 -16.39 -17.43
CA THR A 429 8.68 -16.62 -16.29
C THR A 429 7.96 -16.39 -14.97
N PHE A 430 7.29 -15.25 -14.82
CA PHE A 430 6.51 -14.92 -13.62
C PHE A 430 5.37 -15.93 -13.35
N PHE A 431 4.67 -16.37 -14.40
CA PHE A 431 3.65 -17.40 -14.30
C PHE A 431 4.23 -18.74 -13.85
N THR A 432 5.33 -19.16 -14.46
CA THR A 432 6.03 -20.41 -14.15
C THR A 432 6.52 -20.40 -12.70
N GLU A 433 7.16 -19.33 -12.25
CA GLU A 433 7.59 -19.17 -10.86
C GLU A 433 6.41 -19.27 -9.88
N SER A 434 5.31 -18.59 -10.19
CA SER A 434 4.10 -18.63 -9.36
C SER A 434 3.50 -20.04 -9.27
N VAL A 435 3.40 -20.75 -10.39
CA VAL A 435 2.85 -22.11 -10.44
C VAL A 435 3.76 -23.08 -9.69
N PHE A 436 5.03 -23.22 -10.10
CA PHE A 436 5.94 -24.19 -9.51
C PHE A 436 6.26 -23.89 -8.05
N GLY A 437 6.45 -22.61 -7.70
CA GLY A 437 6.66 -22.18 -6.32
C GLY A 437 5.50 -22.55 -5.38
N GLN A 438 4.29 -22.71 -5.91
CA GLN A 438 3.14 -23.20 -5.17
C GLN A 438 2.99 -24.73 -5.24
N LEU A 439 3.21 -25.35 -6.39
CA LEU A 439 3.10 -26.81 -6.57
C LEU A 439 4.00 -27.58 -5.61
N PHE A 440 5.26 -27.15 -5.45
CA PHE A 440 6.19 -27.78 -4.51
C PHE A 440 5.77 -27.66 -3.03
N LYS A 441 4.86 -26.74 -2.69
CA LYS A 441 4.34 -26.57 -1.33
C LYS A 441 3.12 -27.44 -1.05
N ILE A 442 2.34 -27.80 -2.07
CA ILE A 442 1.03 -28.46 -1.91
C ILE A 442 1.03 -29.92 -2.31
N LEU A 443 1.83 -30.31 -3.30
CA LEU A 443 1.89 -31.67 -3.77
C LEU A 443 2.84 -32.49 -2.89
N GLU A 444 2.39 -33.68 -2.52
CA GLU A 444 3.26 -34.70 -1.92
C GLU A 444 4.35 -35.10 -2.92
N LYS A 445 5.53 -35.45 -2.41
CA LYS A 445 6.71 -35.78 -3.24
C LYS A 445 6.43 -36.87 -4.29
N GLU A 446 5.56 -37.83 -3.98
CA GLU A 446 5.21 -38.96 -4.85
C GLU A 446 4.29 -38.57 -6.02
N LYS A 447 3.54 -37.47 -5.88
CA LYS A 447 2.57 -36.99 -6.89
C LYS A 447 3.17 -35.94 -7.82
N LEU A 448 4.42 -35.55 -7.61
CA LEU A 448 5.10 -34.59 -8.46
C LEU A 448 5.42 -35.24 -9.82
N PRO A 449 5.09 -34.58 -10.95
CA PRO A 449 5.46 -35.04 -12.29
C PRO A 449 6.96 -34.81 -12.53
N ILE A 450 7.81 -35.66 -11.92
CA ILE A 450 9.27 -35.51 -11.90
C ILE A 450 9.86 -35.58 -13.31
N ASP A 451 9.43 -36.54 -14.12
CA ASP A 451 9.98 -36.75 -15.47
C ASP A 451 9.70 -35.55 -16.38
N ASP A 452 8.46 -35.05 -16.39
CA ASP A 452 8.07 -33.87 -17.14
C ASP A 452 8.78 -32.59 -16.64
N GLY A 453 8.97 -32.47 -15.33
CA GLY A 453 9.70 -31.37 -14.71
C GLY A 453 11.18 -31.36 -15.07
N MET A 454 11.81 -32.54 -15.07
CA MET A 454 13.21 -32.73 -15.50
C MET A 454 13.39 -32.51 -17.01
N GLU A 455 12.43 -32.95 -17.84
CA GLU A 455 12.42 -32.66 -19.28
C GLU A 455 12.44 -31.14 -19.54
N LEU A 456 11.54 -30.41 -18.87
CA LEU A 456 11.49 -28.95 -19.00
C LEU A 456 12.79 -28.29 -18.51
N LEU A 457 13.32 -28.72 -17.37
CA LEU A 457 14.59 -28.21 -16.84
C LEU A 457 15.75 -28.44 -17.82
N GLN A 458 15.83 -29.63 -18.42
CA GLN A 458 16.85 -29.96 -19.42
C GLN A 458 16.75 -29.04 -20.65
N MET A 459 15.54 -28.77 -21.14
CA MET A 459 15.32 -27.84 -22.25
C MET A 459 15.81 -26.42 -21.92
N VAL A 460 15.51 -25.93 -20.72
CA VAL A 460 15.90 -24.58 -20.28
C VAL A 460 17.40 -24.46 -20.08
N VAL A 461 18.05 -25.46 -19.47
CA VAL A 461 19.52 -25.48 -19.31
C VAL A 461 20.24 -25.50 -20.67
N ASN A 462 19.69 -26.23 -21.64
CA ASN A 462 20.25 -26.32 -22.98
C ASN A 462 19.97 -25.09 -23.86
N TYR A 463 19.05 -24.21 -23.47
CA TYR A 463 18.69 -23.03 -24.26
C TYR A 463 19.76 -21.94 -24.19
N GLU A 464 20.36 -21.58 -25.31
CA GLU A 464 21.41 -20.55 -25.39
C GLU A 464 20.85 -19.22 -25.94
N THR A 465 21.20 -18.12 -25.27
CA THR A 465 20.85 -16.77 -25.72
C THR A 465 21.99 -15.81 -25.40
N ARG A 466 22.14 -14.78 -26.25
CA ARG A 466 23.04 -13.63 -26.03
C ARG A 466 22.29 -12.41 -25.51
N ASP A 467 20.98 -12.49 -25.40
CA ASP A 467 20.15 -11.41 -24.90
C ASP A 467 20.11 -11.43 -23.36
N PRO A 468 20.53 -10.36 -22.66
CA PRO A 468 20.55 -10.34 -21.20
C PRO A 468 19.15 -10.41 -20.58
N LEU A 469 18.12 -9.80 -21.17
CA LEU A 469 16.76 -9.85 -20.61
C LEU A 469 16.21 -11.29 -20.66
N ILE A 470 16.41 -11.98 -21.78
CA ILE A 470 16.00 -13.37 -21.93
C ILE A 470 16.86 -14.30 -21.05
N LEU A 471 18.17 -14.05 -20.94
CA LEU A 471 19.05 -14.83 -20.07
C LEU A 471 18.62 -14.71 -18.60
N SER A 472 18.20 -13.53 -18.15
CA SER A 472 17.63 -13.36 -16.82
C SER A 472 16.40 -14.24 -16.60
N CYS A 473 15.49 -14.32 -17.59
CA CYS A 473 14.30 -15.18 -17.54
C CYS A 473 14.69 -16.67 -17.43
N VAL A 474 15.68 -17.10 -18.22
CA VAL A 474 16.22 -18.47 -18.19
C VAL A 474 16.77 -18.82 -16.79
N LEU A 475 17.54 -17.92 -16.16
CA LEU A 475 18.07 -18.13 -14.81
C LEU A 475 16.97 -18.25 -13.75
N THR A 476 15.89 -17.45 -13.85
CA THR A 476 14.72 -17.57 -12.96
C THR A 476 14.05 -18.93 -13.10
N ILE A 477 13.84 -19.40 -14.34
CA ILE A 477 13.18 -20.69 -14.59
C ILE A 477 14.06 -21.85 -14.09
N ILE A 478 15.37 -21.79 -14.29
CA ILE A 478 16.32 -22.78 -13.72
C ILE A 478 16.21 -22.80 -12.20
N SER A 479 16.23 -21.63 -11.55
CA SER A 479 16.12 -21.50 -10.10
C SER A 479 14.78 -22.05 -9.58
N THR A 480 13.71 -21.83 -10.34
CA THR A 480 12.34 -22.30 -10.05
C THR A 480 12.22 -23.81 -10.16
N LEU A 481 12.81 -24.41 -11.19
CA LEU A 481 12.76 -25.86 -11.46
C LEU A 481 13.84 -26.65 -10.70
N PHE A 482 14.77 -25.97 -10.02
CA PHE A 482 15.83 -26.59 -9.24
C PHE A 482 15.38 -27.69 -8.25
N PRO A 483 14.21 -27.61 -7.58
CA PRO A 483 13.76 -28.69 -6.68
C PRO A 483 13.71 -30.08 -7.34
N PHE A 484 13.48 -30.16 -8.66
CA PHE A 484 13.50 -31.44 -9.39
C PHE A 484 14.89 -32.10 -9.41
N VAL A 485 15.98 -31.32 -9.35
CA VAL A 485 17.36 -31.82 -9.36
C VAL A 485 17.64 -32.76 -8.17
N LYS A 486 16.92 -32.60 -7.05
CA LYS A 486 17.02 -33.52 -5.90
C LYS A 486 16.68 -34.96 -6.25
N HIS A 487 15.81 -35.17 -7.24
CA HIS A 487 15.43 -36.50 -7.71
C HIS A 487 16.42 -37.09 -8.71
N GLN A 488 17.24 -36.23 -9.35
CA GLN A 488 18.26 -36.62 -10.32
C GLN A 488 19.58 -35.87 -10.06
N PRO A 489 20.34 -36.22 -9.00
CA PRO A 489 21.49 -35.42 -8.55
C PRO A 489 22.64 -35.26 -9.55
N HIS A 490 22.75 -36.20 -10.50
CA HIS A 490 23.74 -36.15 -11.58
C HIS A 490 23.58 -34.91 -12.49
N PHE A 491 22.43 -34.24 -12.44
CA PHE A 491 22.17 -33.02 -13.21
C PHE A 491 22.69 -31.73 -12.55
N LEU A 492 23.05 -31.77 -11.26
CA LEU A 492 23.52 -30.59 -10.51
C LEU A 492 24.72 -29.89 -11.17
N PRO A 493 25.77 -30.59 -11.64
CA PRO A 493 26.89 -29.93 -12.32
C PRO A 493 26.46 -29.17 -13.57
N GLN A 494 25.52 -29.71 -14.37
CA GLN A 494 25.04 -29.05 -15.60
C GLN A 494 24.33 -27.73 -15.29
N VAL A 495 23.55 -27.70 -14.21
CA VAL A 495 22.91 -26.47 -13.72
C VAL A 495 23.95 -25.44 -13.30
N LEU A 496 24.97 -25.85 -12.54
CA LEU A 496 26.05 -24.95 -12.12
C LEU A 496 26.85 -24.43 -13.32
N TYR A 497 27.18 -25.29 -14.30
CA TYR A 497 27.85 -24.89 -15.54
C TYR A 497 27.03 -23.93 -16.39
N LYS A 498 25.71 -23.88 -16.23
CA LYS A 498 24.85 -22.88 -16.88
C LYS A 498 24.86 -21.53 -16.17
N ILE A 499 24.86 -21.52 -14.83
CA ILE A 499 24.72 -20.29 -14.03
C ILE A 499 26.06 -19.54 -13.91
N PHE A 500 27.17 -20.24 -13.66
CA PHE A 500 28.47 -19.58 -13.45
C PHE A 500 28.92 -18.67 -14.61
N PRO A 501 28.80 -19.07 -15.89
CA PRO A 501 29.13 -18.18 -17.02
C PRO A 501 28.29 -16.90 -17.05
N ALA A 502 27.07 -16.91 -16.52
CA ALA A 502 26.22 -15.73 -16.46
C ALA A 502 26.73 -14.69 -15.44
N ILE A 503 27.51 -15.10 -14.44
CA ILE A 503 28.16 -14.19 -13.47
C ILE A 503 29.23 -13.34 -14.16
N THR A 504 29.92 -13.91 -15.15
CA THR A 504 30.93 -13.22 -15.96
C THR A 504 30.38 -12.75 -17.31
N PHE A 505 29.06 -12.68 -17.46
CA PHE A 505 28.42 -12.29 -18.73
C PHE A 505 28.85 -10.87 -19.15
N GLU A 506 29.17 -10.71 -20.44
CA GLU A 506 29.60 -9.45 -21.04
C GLU A 506 29.28 -9.47 -22.55
N LEU A 507 28.92 -8.31 -23.11
CA LEU A 507 28.69 -8.15 -24.56
C LEU A 507 30.01 -7.81 -25.25
N VAL A 508 30.21 -8.27 -26.50
CA VAL A 508 31.51 -8.29 -27.20
C VAL A 508 32.13 -6.89 -27.35
N GLU A 509 31.32 -5.82 -27.36
CA GLU A 509 31.76 -4.42 -27.48
C GLU A 509 32.04 -3.72 -26.12
N GLU A 510 31.61 -4.28 -24.97
CA GLU A 510 31.64 -3.61 -23.64
C GLU A 510 32.92 -3.82 -22.80
N ARG A 511 34.04 -4.30 -23.39
CA ARG A 511 35.32 -4.43 -22.64
C ARG A 511 35.86 -3.10 -22.09
N LYS A 512 35.25 -1.96 -22.44
CA LYS A 512 35.49 -0.64 -21.85
C LYS A 512 34.26 -0.20 -21.06
N ALA A 513 34.43 -0.01 -19.74
CA ALA A 513 33.38 0.49 -18.85
C ALA A 513 32.82 1.85 -19.33
N PRO A 514 31.54 2.19 -19.03
CA PRO A 514 30.61 1.47 -18.15
C PRO A 514 29.71 0.44 -18.86
N ARG A 515 29.43 -0.68 -18.18
CA ARG A 515 28.48 -1.72 -18.62
C ARG A 515 27.03 -1.22 -18.62
N THR A 516 26.19 -1.78 -19.47
CA THR A 516 24.74 -1.53 -19.47
C THR A 516 24.03 -2.05 -18.21
N ARG A 517 22.87 -1.46 -17.87
CA ARG A 517 22.04 -1.89 -16.73
C ARG A 517 21.56 -3.33 -16.89
N ALA A 518 21.19 -3.74 -18.12
CA ALA A 518 20.77 -5.11 -18.41
C ALA A 518 21.84 -6.15 -18.08
N VAL A 519 23.10 -5.93 -18.50
CA VAL A 519 24.23 -6.82 -18.20
C VAL A 519 24.48 -6.90 -16.69
N LYS A 520 24.49 -5.75 -15.99
CA LYS A 520 24.62 -5.71 -14.53
C LYS A 520 23.51 -6.52 -13.84
N ASN A 521 22.27 -6.40 -14.32
CA ASN A 521 21.13 -7.11 -13.76
C ASN A 521 21.26 -8.63 -13.91
N VAL A 522 21.68 -9.13 -15.08
CA VAL A 522 21.91 -10.58 -15.30
C VAL A 522 22.97 -11.13 -14.36
N ARG A 523 24.10 -10.44 -14.23
CA ARG A 523 25.20 -10.89 -13.37
C ARG A 523 24.78 -10.92 -11.91
N ARG A 524 24.05 -9.89 -11.45
CA ARG A 524 23.43 -9.83 -10.12
C ARG A 524 22.41 -10.96 -9.95
N HIS A 525 21.58 -11.23 -10.95
CA HIS A 525 20.59 -12.29 -10.94
C HIS A 525 21.26 -13.66 -10.79
N ALA A 526 22.30 -13.94 -11.57
CA ALA A 526 23.07 -15.18 -11.47
C ALA A 526 23.70 -15.38 -10.08
N CYS A 527 24.27 -14.32 -9.48
CA CYS A 527 24.77 -14.36 -8.11
C CYS A 527 23.65 -14.65 -7.09
N SER A 528 22.48 -14.02 -7.26
CA SER A 528 21.30 -14.25 -6.42
C SER A 528 20.80 -15.69 -6.53
N SER A 529 20.75 -16.26 -7.73
CA SER A 529 20.40 -17.67 -7.97
C SER A 529 21.34 -18.61 -7.22
N ILE A 530 22.66 -18.37 -7.28
CA ILE A 530 23.65 -19.17 -6.54
C ILE A 530 23.43 -19.06 -5.02
N ILE A 531 23.23 -17.85 -4.48
CA ILE A 531 22.92 -17.66 -3.06
C ILE A 531 21.66 -18.43 -2.67
N ARG A 532 20.57 -18.29 -3.44
CA ARG A 532 19.29 -18.96 -3.17
C ARG A 532 19.46 -20.48 -3.15
N MET A 533 20.17 -21.03 -4.13
CA MET A 533 20.48 -22.46 -4.17
C MET A 533 21.28 -22.90 -2.95
N CYS A 534 22.35 -22.16 -2.60
CA CYS A 534 23.19 -22.46 -1.45
C CYS A 534 22.44 -22.32 -0.12
N ARG A 535 21.49 -21.38 0.00
CA ARG A 535 20.68 -21.19 1.21
C ARG A 535 19.65 -22.32 1.36
N ASP A 536 18.84 -22.53 0.33
CA ASP A 536 17.66 -23.40 0.40
C ASP A 536 18.04 -24.90 0.29
N TYR A 537 19.22 -25.21 -0.27
CA TYR A 537 19.70 -26.56 -0.57
C TYR A 537 21.16 -26.81 -0.20
N SER A 538 21.67 -26.14 0.83
CA SER A 538 23.07 -26.22 1.29
C SER A 538 23.57 -27.66 1.48
N ASP A 539 22.80 -28.54 2.13
CA ASP A 539 23.16 -29.95 2.35
C ASP A 539 23.40 -30.71 1.04
N PHE A 540 22.58 -30.42 0.03
CA PHE A 540 22.64 -31.07 -1.28
C PHE A 540 23.81 -30.56 -2.12
N ILE A 541 24.23 -29.31 -1.91
CA ILE A 541 25.31 -28.65 -2.64
C ILE A 541 26.68 -28.91 -2.00
N LEU A 542 26.72 -29.22 -0.70
CA LEU A 542 27.95 -29.48 0.06
C LEU A 542 28.95 -30.42 -0.65
N PRO A 543 28.55 -31.53 -1.31
CA PRO A 543 29.48 -32.38 -2.05
C PRO A 543 30.25 -31.68 -3.19
N CYS A 544 29.73 -30.56 -3.70
CA CYS A 544 30.34 -29.74 -4.74
C CYS A 544 31.14 -28.55 -4.19
N PHE A 545 31.29 -28.42 -2.86
CA PHE A 545 31.91 -27.26 -2.23
C PHE A 545 33.32 -26.97 -2.76
N ASP A 546 34.21 -27.97 -2.81
CA ASP A 546 35.60 -27.76 -3.25
C ASP A 546 35.69 -27.25 -4.69
N MET A 547 34.83 -27.77 -5.57
CA MET A 547 34.73 -27.32 -6.96
C MET A 547 34.26 -25.86 -7.04
N MET A 548 33.21 -25.50 -6.29
CA MET A 548 32.70 -24.13 -6.24
C MET A 548 33.74 -23.18 -5.64
N TYR A 549 34.40 -23.57 -4.57
CA TYR A 549 35.40 -22.76 -3.89
C TYR A 549 36.61 -22.48 -4.80
N ALA A 550 37.12 -23.51 -5.50
CA ALA A 550 38.19 -23.35 -6.48
C ALA A 550 37.78 -22.41 -7.62
N HIS A 551 36.55 -22.50 -8.11
CA HIS A 551 36.06 -21.64 -9.17
C HIS A 551 35.92 -20.17 -8.70
N VAL A 552 35.36 -19.92 -7.51
CA VAL A 552 35.25 -18.57 -6.95
C VAL A 552 36.64 -17.96 -6.70
N LYS A 553 37.61 -18.73 -6.20
CA LYS A 553 39.01 -18.29 -6.08
C LYS A 553 39.61 -17.89 -7.43
N SER A 554 39.35 -18.67 -8.48
CA SER A 554 39.77 -18.33 -9.83
C SER A 554 39.17 -17.00 -10.29
N LEU A 555 37.88 -16.77 -10.05
CA LEU A 555 37.23 -15.49 -10.38
C LEU A 555 37.81 -14.31 -9.60
N PHE A 556 38.28 -14.51 -8.37
CA PHE A 556 38.87 -13.45 -7.54
C PHE A 556 40.32 -13.13 -7.90
N SER A 557 41.00 -13.97 -8.69
CA SER A 557 42.37 -13.73 -9.14
C SER A 557 42.52 -12.46 -9.98
N ASN A 558 41.46 -12.05 -10.69
CA ASN A 558 41.40 -10.78 -11.40
C ASN A 558 40.54 -9.79 -10.60
N GLU A 559 41.19 -8.82 -9.94
CA GLU A 559 40.52 -7.85 -9.07
C GLU A 559 39.43 -7.04 -9.82
N MET A 560 39.58 -6.82 -11.12
CA MET A 560 38.72 -5.97 -11.93
C MET A 560 37.59 -6.72 -12.66
N LEU A 561 37.56 -8.05 -12.58
CA LEU A 561 36.57 -8.86 -13.31
C LEU A 561 35.15 -8.73 -12.74
N LEU A 562 35.04 -8.78 -11.41
CA LEU A 562 33.78 -8.78 -10.68
C LEU A 562 33.58 -7.47 -9.93
N THR A 563 32.32 -7.02 -9.83
CA THR A 563 31.96 -5.92 -8.95
C THR A 563 32.04 -6.35 -7.48
N GLN A 564 32.15 -5.38 -6.56
CA GLN A 564 32.24 -5.66 -5.13
C GLN A 564 31.01 -6.43 -4.61
N MET A 565 29.82 -6.08 -5.10
CA MET A 565 28.58 -6.80 -4.77
C MET A 565 28.60 -8.24 -5.29
N GLU A 566 29.09 -8.48 -6.51
CA GLU A 566 29.22 -9.84 -7.07
C GLU A 566 30.21 -10.70 -6.26
N LYS A 567 31.37 -10.12 -5.87
CA LYS A 567 32.34 -10.80 -5.00
C LYS A 567 31.69 -11.17 -3.66
N CYS A 568 31.00 -10.22 -3.03
CA CYS A 568 30.36 -10.47 -1.73
C CYS A 568 29.22 -11.48 -1.84
N ALA A 569 28.46 -11.49 -2.92
CA ALA A 569 27.42 -12.49 -3.14
C ALA A 569 27.98 -13.91 -3.25
N LEU A 570 29.11 -14.09 -3.94
CA LEU A 570 29.81 -15.37 -4.01
C LEU A 570 30.40 -15.78 -2.64
N ILE A 571 30.94 -14.83 -1.88
CA ILE A 571 31.39 -15.05 -0.49
C ILE A 571 30.22 -15.52 0.38
N GLU A 572 29.06 -14.85 0.32
CA GLU A 572 27.85 -15.25 1.04
C GLU A 572 27.42 -16.68 0.69
N ALA A 573 27.43 -17.03 -0.60
CA ALA A 573 27.10 -18.38 -1.05
C ALA A 573 28.04 -19.45 -0.47
N LEU A 574 29.35 -19.18 -0.43
CA LEU A 574 30.32 -20.10 0.18
C LEU A 574 30.13 -20.24 1.70
N ILE A 575 29.79 -19.15 2.39
CA ILE A 575 29.49 -19.17 3.83
C ILE A 575 28.24 -20.00 4.12
N LEU A 576 27.20 -19.87 3.28
CA LEU A 576 25.98 -20.66 3.41
C LEU A 576 26.24 -22.17 3.30
N ILE A 577 27.15 -22.58 2.42
CA ILE A 577 27.56 -24.00 2.32
C ILE A 577 28.43 -24.40 3.53
N SER A 578 29.33 -23.52 3.99
CA SER A 578 30.23 -23.82 5.11
C SER A 578 29.49 -24.00 6.45
N ASN A 579 28.31 -23.38 6.61
CA ASN A 579 27.41 -23.66 7.74
C ASN A 579 27.07 -25.17 7.86
N GLN A 580 27.02 -25.90 6.74
CA GLN A 580 26.74 -27.35 6.74
C GLN A 580 27.95 -28.23 7.01
N PHE A 581 29.12 -27.66 7.30
CA PHE A 581 30.18 -28.43 7.93
C PHE A 581 29.76 -28.95 9.31
N LYS A 582 28.88 -28.20 10.00
CA LYS A 582 28.39 -28.50 11.36
C LYS A 582 29.54 -28.79 12.33
N ASP A 583 30.69 -28.13 12.11
CA ASP A 583 31.90 -28.23 12.91
C ASP A 583 32.47 -26.82 13.10
N TYR A 584 32.51 -26.37 14.35
CA TYR A 584 32.94 -25.03 14.72
C TYR A 584 34.37 -24.73 14.25
N ASN A 585 35.31 -25.67 14.43
CA ASN A 585 36.72 -25.43 14.12
C ASN A 585 36.95 -25.39 12.61
N LYS A 586 36.30 -26.29 11.87
CA LYS A 586 36.39 -26.32 10.40
C LYS A 586 35.79 -25.07 9.79
N GLN A 587 34.63 -24.64 10.27
CA GLN A 587 33.99 -23.41 9.81
C GLN A 587 34.81 -22.17 10.19
N LYS A 588 35.36 -22.12 11.41
CA LYS A 588 36.23 -21.02 11.86
C LYS A 588 37.45 -20.87 10.95
N ALA A 589 38.19 -21.95 10.71
CA ALA A 589 39.37 -21.93 9.84
C ALA A 589 39.04 -21.44 8.42
N PHE A 590 37.90 -21.88 7.87
CA PHE A 590 37.43 -21.43 6.57
C PHE A 590 37.09 -19.92 6.56
N LEU A 591 36.37 -19.43 7.57
CA LEU A 591 36.02 -18.01 7.66
C LEU A 591 37.26 -17.13 7.87
N GLU A 592 38.24 -17.59 8.65
CA GLU A 592 39.52 -16.88 8.82
C GLU A 592 40.29 -16.78 7.51
N GLU A 593 40.37 -17.87 6.74
CA GLU A 593 41.00 -17.86 5.40
C GLU A 593 40.27 -16.89 4.46
N LEU A 594 38.93 -16.94 4.45
CA LEU A 594 38.08 -16.10 3.61
C LEU A 594 38.19 -14.61 3.96
N MET A 595 38.30 -14.30 5.26
CA MET A 595 38.36 -12.94 5.79
C MET A 595 39.78 -12.36 5.85
N ALA A 596 40.83 -13.16 5.66
CA ALA A 596 42.22 -12.71 5.80
C ALA A 596 42.57 -11.49 4.91
N PRO A 597 42.16 -11.40 3.62
CA PRO A 597 42.43 -10.22 2.80
C PRO A 597 41.75 -8.96 3.36
N VAL A 598 40.50 -9.09 3.79
CA VAL A 598 39.72 -7.97 4.36
C VAL A 598 40.30 -7.54 5.70
N THR A 599 40.69 -8.49 6.54
CA THR A 599 41.29 -8.22 7.86
C THR A 599 42.61 -7.46 7.72
N THR A 600 43.47 -7.91 6.81
CA THR A 600 44.77 -7.27 6.53
C THR A 600 44.58 -5.83 6.05
N GLN A 601 43.63 -5.61 5.14
CA GLN A 601 43.36 -4.29 4.60
C GLN A 601 42.69 -3.36 5.61
N TRP A 602 41.65 -3.83 6.30
CA TRP A 602 40.84 -3.06 7.25
C TRP A 602 41.62 -2.64 8.49
N LEU A 603 42.59 -3.45 8.93
CA LEU A 603 43.44 -3.17 10.08
C LEU A 603 44.77 -2.50 9.72
N SER A 604 45.02 -2.20 8.44
CA SER A 604 46.22 -1.47 8.01
C SER A 604 46.28 -0.07 8.62
N GLU A 605 47.49 0.45 8.85
CA GLU A 605 47.68 1.80 9.40
C GLU A 605 47.08 2.89 8.51
N GLU A 606 47.22 2.74 7.19
CA GLU A 606 46.60 3.64 6.19
C GLU A 606 45.07 3.66 6.36
N MET A 607 44.40 2.50 6.31
CA MET A 607 42.95 2.42 6.43
C MET A 607 42.49 2.92 7.80
N ARG A 608 43.21 2.61 8.87
CA ARG A 608 42.91 3.14 10.20
C ARG A 608 42.95 4.68 10.22
N SER A 609 43.92 5.31 9.57
CA SER A 609 43.95 6.78 9.48
C SER A 609 42.75 7.35 8.70
N VAL A 610 42.39 6.69 7.59
CA VAL A 610 41.27 7.08 6.71
C VAL A 610 39.93 6.96 7.41
N LEU A 611 39.67 5.88 8.14
CA LEU A 611 38.37 5.63 8.77
C LEU A 611 38.11 6.48 10.02
N TRP A 612 39.15 7.03 10.65
CA TRP A 612 39.06 7.73 11.93
C TRP A 612 38.96 9.26 11.81
N ASP A 613 39.41 9.85 10.71
CA ASP A 613 39.42 11.29 10.48
C ASP A 613 38.56 11.68 9.26
N PRO A 614 37.53 12.55 9.43
CA PRO A 614 36.69 13.03 8.33
C PRO A 614 37.45 13.69 7.17
N ALA A 615 38.55 14.41 7.44
CA ALA A 615 39.31 15.08 6.37
C ALA A 615 40.02 14.05 5.48
N THR A 616 40.73 13.13 6.12
CA THR A 616 41.48 12.06 5.48
C THR A 616 40.53 11.13 4.72
N PHE A 617 39.34 10.85 5.28
CA PHE A 617 38.30 10.09 4.59
C PHE A 617 37.87 10.78 3.28
N LEU A 618 37.52 12.07 3.34
CA LEU A 618 37.07 12.84 2.17
C LEU A 618 38.14 12.90 1.07
N ALA A 619 39.41 13.07 1.45
CA ALA A 619 40.55 13.04 0.55
C ALA A 619 40.76 11.66 -0.09
N TYR A 620 40.63 10.59 0.69
CA TYR A 620 40.82 9.22 0.20
C TYR A 620 39.74 8.78 -0.79
N VAL A 621 38.49 9.23 -0.58
CA VAL A 621 37.37 8.95 -1.49
C VAL A 621 37.26 9.94 -2.64
N GLY A 622 37.99 11.07 -2.59
CA GLY A 622 38.04 12.11 -3.62
C GLY A 622 36.86 13.09 -3.62
N ALA A 623 36.15 13.26 -2.49
CA ALA A 623 35.01 14.17 -2.39
C ALA A 623 35.43 15.65 -2.23
N ASP A 624 36.68 15.91 -1.82
CA ASP A 624 37.30 17.22 -1.69
C ASP A 624 37.99 17.69 -2.99
N GLN A 625 38.18 16.81 -3.97
CA GLN A 625 38.84 17.11 -5.24
C GLN A 625 37.85 17.62 -6.29
N VAL A 626 38.27 18.60 -7.09
CA VAL A 626 37.59 18.97 -8.33
C VAL A 626 38.07 18.01 -9.41
N ILE A 627 37.15 17.34 -10.11
CA ILE A 627 37.49 16.38 -11.16
C ILE A 627 38.17 17.13 -12.31
N SER A 628 39.49 16.96 -12.44
CA SER A 628 40.31 17.57 -13.49
C SER A 628 40.89 16.55 -14.48
N ASP A 629 41.08 15.29 -14.04
CA ASP A 629 41.74 14.24 -14.82
C ASP A 629 41.07 12.86 -14.60
N PRO A 630 40.67 12.12 -15.66
CA PRO A 630 40.05 10.79 -15.53
C PRO A 630 40.88 9.77 -14.73
N ASP A 631 42.20 9.78 -14.87
CA ASP A 631 43.08 8.80 -14.20
C ASP A 631 43.04 8.96 -12.67
N THR A 632 42.95 10.21 -12.19
CA THR A 632 42.81 10.49 -10.75
C THR A 632 41.46 10.03 -10.18
N GLU A 633 40.38 10.14 -10.96
CA GLU A 633 39.05 9.67 -10.55
C GLU A 633 38.95 8.14 -10.56
N ASP A 634 39.66 7.46 -11.45
CA ASP A 634 39.76 6.00 -11.47
C ASP A 634 40.47 5.48 -10.21
N GLN A 635 41.57 6.13 -9.78
CA GLN A 635 42.27 5.76 -8.55
C GLN A 635 41.39 5.97 -7.30
N MET A 636 40.68 7.09 -7.22
CA MET A 636 39.73 7.34 -6.12
C MET A 636 38.53 6.39 -6.18
N GLY A 637 38.11 6.00 -7.39
CA GLY A 637 37.12 4.94 -7.62
C GLY A 637 37.55 3.60 -7.02
N ILE A 638 38.80 3.21 -7.23
CA ILE A 638 39.38 1.98 -6.63
C ILE A 638 39.38 2.09 -5.10
N ASN A 639 39.79 3.23 -4.54
CA ASN A 639 39.79 3.49 -3.09
C ASN A 639 38.39 3.33 -2.47
N ARG A 640 37.37 3.95 -3.07
CA ARG A 640 35.96 3.79 -2.66
C ARG A 640 35.53 2.32 -2.71
N SER A 641 35.88 1.63 -3.80
CA SER A 641 35.54 0.23 -4.01
C SER A 641 36.17 -0.70 -2.97
N ARG A 642 37.38 -0.39 -2.49
CA ARG A 642 38.08 -1.13 -1.44
C ARG A 642 37.37 -1.02 -0.08
N ILE A 643 36.94 0.18 0.30
CA ILE A 643 36.15 0.40 1.52
C ILE A 643 34.82 -0.35 1.41
N SER A 644 34.10 -0.19 0.30
CA SER A 644 32.85 -0.91 0.06
C SER A 644 33.02 -2.43 0.13
N PHE A 645 34.08 -2.98 -0.48
CA PHE A 645 34.35 -4.42 -0.42
C PHE A 645 34.54 -4.93 1.00
N CYS A 646 35.30 -4.21 1.83
CA CYS A 646 35.50 -4.58 3.24
C CYS A 646 34.16 -4.60 3.99
N VAL A 647 33.37 -3.51 3.89
CA VAL A 647 32.08 -3.40 4.59
C VAL A 647 31.08 -4.45 4.10
N TYR A 648 30.97 -4.67 2.79
CA TYR A 648 30.08 -5.70 2.23
C TYR A 648 30.49 -7.12 2.65
N THR A 649 31.79 -7.40 2.73
CA THR A 649 32.27 -8.72 3.17
C THR A 649 31.99 -8.95 4.65
N ILE A 650 32.25 -7.94 5.50
CA ILE A 650 31.89 -7.98 6.93
C ILE A 650 30.37 -8.21 7.08
N LEU A 651 29.56 -7.48 6.32
CA LEU A 651 28.11 -7.64 6.31
C LEU A 651 27.68 -9.05 5.88
N GLY A 652 28.26 -9.58 4.80
CA GLY A 652 27.96 -10.92 4.31
C GLY A 652 28.27 -12.00 5.35
N VAL A 653 29.41 -11.89 6.06
CA VAL A 653 29.76 -12.80 7.15
C VAL A 653 28.77 -12.69 8.31
N VAL A 654 28.49 -11.48 8.78
CA VAL A 654 27.55 -11.26 9.90
C VAL A 654 26.14 -11.76 9.55
N LYS A 655 25.70 -11.58 8.30
CA LYS A 655 24.38 -12.03 7.85
C LYS A 655 24.29 -13.54 7.65
N ARG A 656 25.36 -14.23 7.22
CA ARG A 656 25.27 -15.64 6.78
C ARG A 656 25.92 -16.67 7.69
N ALA A 657 26.93 -16.29 8.48
CA ALA A 657 27.60 -17.23 9.38
C ALA A 657 26.67 -17.58 10.56
N ARG A 658 26.35 -18.87 10.69
CA ARG A 658 25.43 -19.41 11.70
C ARG A 658 25.92 -20.76 12.22
N TRP A 659 25.53 -21.09 13.44
CA TRP A 659 25.60 -22.44 13.99
C TRP A 659 24.39 -23.29 13.54
N PRO A 660 24.44 -24.63 13.69
CA PRO A 660 23.31 -25.51 13.36
C PRO A 660 22.05 -25.16 14.18
N ALA A 661 20.88 -25.24 13.53
CA ALA A 661 19.60 -24.97 14.20
C ALA A 661 19.19 -26.07 15.18
N ASP A 662 19.64 -27.31 14.97
CA ASP A 662 19.44 -28.42 15.90
C ASP A 662 20.44 -28.32 17.07
N PRO A 663 19.97 -28.19 18.33
CA PRO A 663 20.84 -28.09 19.51
C PRO A 663 21.79 -29.27 19.67
N GLU A 664 21.40 -30.48 19.28
CA GLU A 664 22.26 -31.67 19.41
C GLU A 664 23.39 -31.64 18.37
N GLU A 665 23.09 -31.25 17.12
CA GLU A 665 24.11 -31.02 16.09
C GLU A 665 25.06 -29.89 16.50
N ALA A 666 24.52 -28.79 17.06
CA ALA A 666 25.32 -27.67 17.54
C ALA A 666 26.25 -28.10 18.70
N LYS A 667 25.77 -28.93 19.61
CA LYS A 667 26.58 -29.48 20.71
C LYS A 667 27.66 -30.43 20.19
N ALA A 668 27.31 -31.34 19.28
CA ALA A 668 28.26 -32.28 18.66
C ALA A 668 29.34 -31.55 17.85
N GLY A 669 28.97 -30.48 17.15
CA GLY A 669 29.87 -29.62 16.38
C GLY A 669 30.68 -28.62 17.20
N GLY A 670 30.50 -28.58 18.53
CA GLY A 670 31.24 -27.71 19.43
C GLY A 670 30.83 -26.22 19.40
N PHE A 671 29.59 -25.90 19.02
CA PHE A 671 29.05 -24.54 19.03
C PHE A 671 28.45 -24.12 20.37
N VAL A 672 28.13 -25.07 21.25
CA VAL A 672 27.57 -24.78 22.59
C VAL A 672 28.70 -24.64 23.61
N VAL A 673 28.83 -23.46 24.22
CA VAL A 673 29.88 -23.16 25.22
C VAL A 673 29.42 -23.50 26.63
N SER A 674 28.17 -23.17 26.96
CA SER A 674 27.59 -23.41 28.28
C SER A 674 26.07 -23.53 28.20
N THR A 675 25.43 -23.81 29.33
CA THR A 675 23.98 -23.80 29.47
C THR A 675 23.62 -22.86 30.61
N THR A 676 22.71 -21.92 30.37
CA THR A 676 22.20 -20.98 31.39
C THR A 676 21.46 -21.73 32.51
N SER A 677 21.20 -21.05 33.62
CA SER A 677 20.45 -21.59 34.78
C SER A 677 19.09 -22.18 34.39
N ASP A 678 18.50 -21.67 33.32
CA ASP A 678 17.16 -22.00 32.85
C ASP A 678 17.16 -23.12 31.81
N GLY A 679 18.34 -23.70 31.51
CA GLY A 679 18.51 -24.79 30.55
C GLY A 679 18.74 -24.34 29.11
N THR A 680 18.80 -23.04 28.82
CA THR A 680 19.01 -22.51 27.46
C THR A 680 20.48 -22.62 27.07
N PRO A 681 20.83 -23.22 25.91
CA PRO A 681 22.20 -23.31 25.43
C PRO A 681 22.76 -21.95 25.02
N VAL A 682 24.01 -21.69 25.39
CA VAL A 682 24.79 -20.52 24.98
C VAL A 682 25.65 -20.90 23.79
N TYR A 683 25.40 -20.26 22.65
CA TYR A 683 26.12 -20.51 21.40
C TYR A 683 27.30 -19.55 21.24
N ARG A 684 28.33 -20.02 20.54
CA ARG A 684 29.42 -19.19 20.00
C ARG A 684 29.39 -19.20 18.48
N ASN A 685 29.75 -18.06 17.87
CA ASN A 685 29.85 -17.96 16.42
C ASN A 685 31.31 -18.12 15.96
N PRO A 686 31.61 -18.93 14.92
CA PRO A 686 32.95 -19.03 14.34
C PRO A 686 33.56 -17.69 13.87
N CYS A 687 32.74 -16.68 13.55
CA CYS A 687 33.23 -15.35 13.14
C CYS A 687 33.45 -14.36 14.29
N ALA A 688 33.21 -14.72 15.56
CA ALA A 688 33.25 -13.79 16.68
C ALA A 688 34.60 -13.07 16.84
N GLU A 689 35.70 -13.81 16.90
CA GLU A 689 37.05 -13.26 17.11
C GLU A 689 37.50 -12.34 15.96
N PRO A 690 37.41 -12.75 14.66
CA PRO A 690 37.68 -11.84 13.55
C PRO A 690 36.81 -10.59 13.58
N LEU A 691 35.50 -10.70 13.86
CA LEU A 691 34.60 -9.54 13.86
C LEU A 691 34.87 -8.57 15.01
N GLN A 692 35.16 -9.07 16.21
CA GLN A 692 35.54 -8.24 17.35
C GLN A 692 36.78 -7.39 17.04
N ALA A 693 37.76 -7.95 16.31
CA ALA A 693 38.94 -7.21 15.89
C ALA A 693 38.62 -6.07 14.88
N LEU A 694 37.60 -6.24 14.04
CA LEU A 694 37.21 -5.25 13.01
C LEU A 694 36.26 -4.16 13.53
N LEU A 695 35.56 -4.42 14.64
CA LEU A 695 34.54 -3.56 15.23
C LEU A 695 35.03 -2.13 15.55
N PRO A 696 36.24 -1.90 16.12
CA PRO A 696 36.69 -0.54 16.42
C PRO A 696 36.79 0.37 15.19
N ASN A 697 37.26 -0.17 14.06
CA ASN A 697 37.36 0.57 12.81
C ASN A 697 35.99 0.77 12.14
N LEU A 698 35.05 -0.17 12.32
CA LEU A 698 33.65 0.01 11.90
C LEU A 698 32.97 1.14 12.68
N LEU A 699 33.11 1.16 14.01
CA LEU A 699 32.58 2.22 14.86
C LEU A 699 33.24 3.57 14.57
N ALA A 700 34.53 3.58 14.22
CA ALA A 700 35.22 4.78 13.75
C ALA A 700 34.64 5.28 12.42
N LEU A 701 34.41 4.40 11.45
CA LEU A 701 33.79 4.78 10.18
C LEU A 701 32.37 5.35 10.39
N VAL A 702 31.55 4.74 11.26
CA VAL A 702 30.20 5.26 11.58
C VAL A 702 30.29 6.67 12.19
N ARG A 703 31.20 6.87 13.15
CA ARG A 703 31.46 8.19 13.75
C ARG A 703 31.88 9.20 12.69
N THR A 704 32.82 8.83 11.83
CA THR A 704 33.32 9.67 10.74
C THR A 704 32.18 10.06 9.81
N HIS A 705 31.33 9.10 9.42
CA HIS A 705 30.20 9.34 8.53
C HIS A 705 29.17 10.29 9.12
N ASN A 706 28.82 10.14 10.41
CA ASN A 706 27.94 11.08 11.12
C ASN A 706 28.58 12.48 11.20
N SER A 707 29.89 12.57 11.36
CA SER A 707 30.64 13.83 11.41
C SER A 707 30.73 14.54 10.05
N LEU A 708 30.53 13.83 8.93
CA LEU A 708 30.56 14.44 7.59
C LEU A 708 29.46 15.49 7.39
N PHE A 709 28.35 15.37 8.12
CA PHE A 709 27.24 16.33 8.06
C PHE A 709 27.51 17.62 8.85
N LEU A 710 28.60 17.71 9.62
CA LEU A 710 28.97 18.95 10.30
C LEU A 710 29.34 20.03 9.27
N PRO A 711 28.97 21.31 9.50
CA PRO A 711 29.22 22.39 8.55
C PRO A 711 30.70 22.52 8.12
N GLU A 712 31.63 22.26 9.03
CA GLU A 712 33.07 22.29 8.73
C GLU A 712 33.51 21.22 7.71
N ASN A 713 32.89 20.04 7.73
CA ASN A 713 33.20 18.95 6.80
C ASN A 713 32.43 19.08 5.49
N VAL A 714 31.19 19.57 5.53
CA VAL A 714 30.43 19.94 4.33
C VAL A 714 31.19 21.00 3.52
N ASN A 715 31.81 21.97 4.19
CA ASN A 715 32.63 23.01 3.53
C ASN A 715 33.95 22.50 2.93
N ARG A 716 34.37 21.26 3.25
CA ARG A 716 35.55 20.62 2.63
C ARG A 716 35.22 19.98 1.27
N LEU A 717 33.94 19.79 0.96
CA LEU A 717 33.52 19.22 -0.31
C LEU A 717 33.95 20.14 -1.47
N SER A 718 34.32 19.52 -2.58
CA SER A 718 34.60 20.27 -3.79
C SER A 718 33.32 20.87 -4.38
N LYS A 719 33.47 21.87 -5.27
CA LYS A 719 32.33 22.44 -6.00
C LYS A 719 31.55 21.39 -6.80
N THR A 720 32.22 20.31 -7.24
CA THR A 720 31.61 19.21 -7.97
C THR A 720 30.68 18.38 -7.08
N PHE A 721 31.07 18.15 -5.82
CA PHE A 721 30.35 17.28 -4.88
C PHE A 721 29.58 18.03 -3.79
N ALA A 722 29.35 19.33 -3.94
CA ALA A 722 28.67 20.16 -2.93
C ALA A 722 27.27 19.66 -2.53
N ARG A 723 26.61 18.87 -3.40
CA ARG A 723 25.26 18.30 -3.20
C ARG A 723 25.26 16.79 -2.97
N VAL A 724 26.39 16.20 -2.61
CA VAL A 724 26.55 14.74 -2.48
C VAL A 724 25.78 14.14 -1.30
N TYR A 725 25.35 14.96 -0.34
CA TYR A 725 24.53 14.53 0.80
C TYR A 725 23.03 14.76 0.60
N ASP A 726 22.62 15.36 -0.53
CA ASP A 726 21.21 15.49 -0.88
C ASP A 726 20.60 14.11 -1.16
N ILE A 727 19.30 13.98 -0.88
CA ILE A 727 18.51 12.81 -1.25
C ILE A 727 18.52 12.62 -2.78
N MET A 728 18.65 11.38 -3.26
CA MET A 728 18.71 11.09 -4.70
C MET A 728 17.35 11.33 -5.35
N ASP A 729 17.31 11.73 -6.61
CA ASP A 729 16.04 12.05 -7.28
C ASP A 729 15.11 10.82 -7.39
N MET A 730 15.67 9.61 -7.52
CA MET A 730 14.87 8.38 -7.46
C MET A 730 14.22 8.20 -6.08
N GLU A 731 14.94 8.43 -4.99
CA GLU A 731 14.41 8.35 -3.62
C GLU A 731 13.36 9.44 -3.37
N LYS A 732 13.57 10.67 -3.87
CA LYS A 732 12.58 11.76 -3.80
C LYS A 732 11.26 11.37 -4.46
N ASN A 733 11.32 10.84 -5.68
CA ASN A 733 10.13 10.43 -6.42
C ASN A 733 9.39 9.30 -5.68
N SER A 734 10.12 8.32 -5.14
CA SER A 734 9.54 7.24 -4.34
C SER A 734 8.87 7.76 -3.07
N VAL A 735 9.47 8.73 -2.37
CA VAL A 735 8.88 9.37 -1.18
C VAL A 735 7.61 10.13 -1.53
N LEU A 736 7.59 10.86 -2.66
CA LEU A 736 6.43 11.61 -3.13
C LEU A 736 5.34 10.74 -3.78
N GLY A 737 5.59 9.45 -4.00
CA GLY A 737 4.67 8.57 -4.72
C GLY A 737 4.58 8.88 -6.23
N ILE A 738 5.59 9.56 -6.78
CA ILE A 738 5.67 9.87 -8.21
C ILE A 738 6.20 8.62 -8.93
N PRO A 739 5.48 8.10 -9.94
CA PRO A 739 5.94 6.97 -10.73
C PRO A 739 7.32 7.20 -11.34
N GLN A 740 8.19 6.19 -11.28
CA GLN A 740 9.53 6.26 -11.85
C GLN A 740 9.47 6.24 -13.39
N PRO A 741 10.36 6.97 -14.09
CA PRO A 741 10.38 7.02 -15.54
C PRO A 741 10.65 5.64 -16.14
N VAL A 742 9.94 5.29 -17.21
CA VAL A 742 10.14 4.00 -17.88
C VAL A 742 11.38 4.08 -18.79
N LEU A 743 12.54 3.72 -18.25
CA LEU A 743 13.82 3.76 -18.95
C LEU A 743 14.06 2.47 -19.76
N ASP A 744 14.64 2.60 -20.97
CA ASP A 744 15.12 1.43 -21.73
C ASP A 744 16.42 0.90 -21.12
N SER A 745 16.46 -0.40 -20.83
CA SER A 745 17.52 -1.09 -20.08
C SER A 745 18.91 -1.05 -20.72
N TYR A 746 18.98 -0.69 -22.01
CA TYR A 746 20.21 -0.64 -22.81
C TYR A 746 20.75 0.78 -23.03
N ASP A 747 19.91 1.82 -22.91
CA ASP A 747 20.29 3.21 -23.24
C ASP A 747 20.72 4.04 -22.01
N SER A 748 20.49 3.53 -20.79
CA SER A 748 20.76 4.29 -19.57
C SER A 748 21.98 3.77 -18.79
N PRO A 749 23.00 4.61 -18.51
CA PRO A 749 24.07 4.25 -17.61
C PRO A 749 23.51 4.03 -16.20
N VAL A 750 24.14 3.15 -15.42
CA VAL A 750 23.71 2.81 -14.04
C VAL A 750 23.58 4.05 -13.14
N TYR A 751 24.43 5.04 -13.36
CA TYR A 751 24.35 6.37 -12.76
C TYR A 751 24.40 7.40 -13.89
N ARG A 752 23.54 8.41 -13.83
CA ARG A 752 23.45 9.47 -14.86
C ARG A 752 24.69 10.34 -14.87
N ASN A 753 25.30 10.56 -13.71
CA ASN A 753 26.50 11.37 -13.56
C ASN A 753 27.37 10.90 -12.37
N ILE A 754 28.55 11.50 -12.24
CA ILE A 754 29.54 11.13 -11.21
C ILE A 754 29.05 11.53 -9.80
N VAL A 755 28.28 12.61 -9.68
CA VAL A 755 27.70 13.05 -8.40
C VAL A 755 26.71 12.02 -7.86
N GLU A 756 25.83 11.50 -8.72
CA GLU A 756 24.86 10.44 -8.37
C GLU A 756 25.56 9.14 -7.99
N ARG A 757 26.66 8.79 -8.67
CA ARG A 757 27.51 7.65 -8.26
C ARG A 757 28.08 7.84 -6.86
N MET A 758 28.55 9.04 -6.55
CA MET A 758 29.10 9.38 -5.24
C MET A 758 27.99 9.40 -4.16
N GLN A 759 26.81 9.96 -4.46
CA GLN A 759 25.62 9.89 -3.61
C GLN A 759 25.28 8.43 -3.29
N GLY A 760 25.20 7.58 -4.30
CA GLY A 760 24.94 6.14 -4.14
C GLY A 760 26.01 5.44 -3.29
N PHE A 761 27.28 5.82 -3.41
CA PHE A 761 28.36 5.32 -2.55
C PHE A 761 28.16 5.72 -1.09
N PHE A 762 27.95 7.00 -0.78
CA PHE A 762 27.72 7.46 0.60
C PHE A 762 26.45 6.84 1.18
N SER A 763 25.36 6.79 0.40
CA SER A 763 24.11 6.13 0.80
C SER A 763 24.32 4.69 1.19
N SER A 764 24.89 3.91 0.26
CA SER A 764 25.10 2.49 0.46
C SER A 764 26.05 2.24 1.62
N LEU A 765 27.16 2.98 1.71
CA LEU A 765 28.15 2.79 2.76
C LEU A 765 27.55 3.06 4.14
N TYR A 766 26.80 4.16 4.29
CA TYR A 766 26.11 4.49 5.53
C TYR A 766 25.16 3.36 5.94
N GLU A 767 24.24 2.96 5.06
CA GLU A 767 23.25 1.93 5.36
C GLU A 767 23.89 0.58 5.70
N ASN A 768 24.91 0.16 4.95
CA ASN A 768 25.60 -1.11 5.21
C ASN A 768 26.33 -1.09 6.56
N CYS A 769 26.91 0.04 7.00
CA CYS A 769 27.53 0.11 8.32
C CYS A 769 26.50 -0.10 9.45
N TYR A 770 25.34 0.54 9.36
CA TYR A 770 24.26 0.36 10.34
C TYR A 770 23.63 -1.04 10.26
N GLN A 771 23.56 -1.65 9.07
CA GLN A 771 23.16 -3.05 8.93
C GLN A 771 24.17 -4.01 9.56
N VAL A 772 25.49 -3.77 9.43
CA VAL A 772 26.51 -4.57 10.12
C VAL A 772 26.29 -4.50 11.62
N LEU A 773 26.17 -3.29 12.19
CA LEU A 773 25.92 -3.11 13.62
C LEU A 773 24.62 -3.79 14.08
N GLY A 774 23.54 -3.64 13.32
CA GLY A 774 22.25 -4.26 13.62
C GLY A 774 22.29 -5.80 13.60
N ASN A 775 23.00 -6.39 12.65
CA ASN A 775 23.08 -7.86 12.51
C ASN A 775 24.17 -8.48 13.41
N THR A 776 25.12 -7.71 13.94
CA THR A 776 26.20 -8.24 14.81
C THR A 776 25.64 -8.77 16.13
N GLY A 777 24.63 -8.10 16.70
CA GLY A 777 23.94 -8.56 17.92
C GLY A 777 23.35 -9.97 17.80
N PRO A 778 22.41 -10.23 16.85
CA PRO A 778 21.88 -11.57 16.61
C PRO A 778 22.95 -12.59 16.19
N CYS A 779 23.98 -12.18 15.45
CA CYS A 779 25.02 -13.07 14.95
C CYS A 779 25.95 -13.58 16.06
N LEU A 780 26.37 -12.72 16.99
CA LEU A 780 27.37 -13.02 18.01
C LEU A 780 26.78 -13.23 19.41
N GLN A 781 25.54 -12.78 19.65
CA GLN A 781 24.86 -12.89 20.94
C GLN A 781 25.73 -12.38 22.10
N GLN A 782 26.06 -13.25 23.06
CA GLN A 782 26.82 -12.89 24.25
C GLN A 782 28.22 -12.36 23.92
N ASP A 783 28.88 -12.87 22.87
CA ASP A 783 30.22 -12.41 22.46
C ASP A 783 30.22 -10.94 21.99
N PHE A 784 29.06 -10.40 21.60
CA PHE A 784 28.91 -8.98 21.31
C PHE A 784 28.38 -8.20 22.51
N TYR A 785 27.28 -8.65 23.11
CA TYR A 785 26.61 -7.90 24.19
C TYR A 785 27.44 -7.84 25.49
N ALA A 786 28.39 -8.75 25.69
CA ALA A 786 29.32 -8.74 26.84
C ALA A 786 30.56 -7.85 26.65
N ILE A 787 30.70 -7.15 25.51
CA ILE A 787 31.83 -6.23 25.29
C ILE A 787 31.79 -5.09 26.31
N GLU A 788 32.87 -4.90 27.04
CA GLU A 788 32.99 -3.86 28.06
C GLU A 788 32.89 -2.45 27.44
N GLY A 789 32.04 -1.60 28.02
CA GLY A 789 31.81 -0.25 27.52
C GLY A 789 31.10 -0.17 26.17
N LEU A 790 30.47 -1.25 25.68
CA LEU A 790 29.80 -1.26 24.38
C LEU A 790 28.75 -0.15 24.23
N ALA A 791 27.97 0.14 25.28
CA ALA A 791 27.00 1.22 25.27
C ALA A 791 27.67 2.56 24.93
N GLU A 792 28.75 2.89 25.65
CA GLU A 792 29.51 4.14 25.45
C GLU A 792 30.14 4.20 24.06
N GLN A 793 30.66 3.07 23.56
CA GLN A 793 31.23 2.98 22.22
C GLN A 793 30.18 3.21 21.12
N ILE A 794 28.98 2.63 21.27
CA ILE A 794 27.88 2.86 20.32
C ILE A 794 27.38 4.30 20.41
N VAL A 795 27.19 4.86 21.60
CA VAL A 795 26.78 6.27 21.79
C VAL A 795 27.82 7.20 21.17
N GLY A 796 29.10 6.98 21.45
CA GLY A 796 30.23 7.78 20.95
C GLY A 796 30.50 7.64 19.44
N SER A 797 29.76 6.78 18.75
CA SER A 797 29.88 6.57 17.30
C SER A 797 28.57 6.78 16.55
N ALA A 798 27.55 5.97 16.82
CA ALA A 798 26.29 5.98 16.10
C ALA A 798 25.38 7.15 16.48
N PHE A 799 25.48 7.67 17.72
CA PHE A 799 24.62 8.74 18.23
C PHE A 799 25.31 10.10 18.36
N ILE A 800 26.49 10.24 17.75
CA ILE A 800 27.21 11.50 17.71
C ILE A 800 26.67 12.40 16.59
N HIS A 801 26.63 13.72 16.84
CA HIS A 801 26.24 14.74 15.86
C HIS A 801 24.87 14.52 15.19
N LEU A 802 23.94 13.84 15.88
CA LEU A 802 22.61 13.55 15.33
C LEU A 802 21.84 14.81 14.92
N ASP A 803 22.12 15.98 15.51
CA ASP A 803 21.52 17.27 15.11
C ASP A 803 21.79 17.63 13.65
N SER A 804 22.96 17.26 13.13
CA SER A 804 23.37 17.54 11.75
C SER A 804 22.97 16.44 10.76
N VAL A 805 22.68 15.22 11.24
CA VAL A 805 22.26 14.10 10.40
C VAL A 805 20.85 14.36 9.85
N PRO A 806 20.62 14.30 8.52
CA PRO A 806 19.31 14.60 7.92
C PRO A 806 18.28 13.49 8.18
N ASP A 807 16.98 13.84 8.08
CA ASP A 807 15.86 12.93 8.41
C ASP A 807 15.91 11.62 7.60
N HIS A 808 16.24 11.67 6.31
CA HIS A 808 16.35 10.48 5.44
C HIS A 808 17.51 9.52 5.79
N ARG A 809 18.39 9.89 6.73
CA ARG A 809 19.49 9.06 7.25
C ARG A 809 19.28 8.61 8.69
N LEU A 810 18.24 9.12 9.35
CA LEU A 810 17.96 8.80 10.73
C LEU A 810 17.20 7.47 10.80
N ARG A 811 17.93 6.35 10.92
CA ARG A 811 17.32 5.01 11.06
C ARG A 811 17.44 4.49 12.49
N PRO A 812 16.40 3.84 13.04
CA PRO A 812 16.47 3.18 14.34
C PRO A 812 17.40 1.95 14.28
N LEU A 813 18.22 1.76 15.31
CA LEU A 813 19.08 0.56 15.42
C LEU A 813 18.23 -0.69 15.68
N GLN A 814 18.35 -1.70 14.80
CA GLN A 814 17.70 -3.01 14.98
C GLN A 814 18.28 -3.86 16.12
N LEU A 815 19.36 -3.39 16.78
CA LEU A 815 20.07 -4.05 17.87
C LEU A 815 19.16 -4.47 19.04
N VAL A 816 18.06 -3.75 19.23
CA VAL A 816 17.18 -3.86 20.40
C VAL A 816 16.42 -5.19 20.45
N ILE A 817 16.05 -5.73 19.28
CA ILE A 817 15.12 -6.87 19.17
C ILE A 817 15.78 -8.18 19.62
N SER A 818 17.10 -8.29 19.47
CA SER A 818 17.86 -9.54 19.69
C SER A 818 18.72 -9.53 20.95
N CYS A 819 18.57 -8.51 21.80
CA CYS A 819 19.36 -8.39 23.02
C CYS A 819 18.80 -9.32 24.12
N PRO A 820 19.64 -10.14 24.77
CA PRO A 820 19.24 -10.92 25.94
C PRO A 820 18.85 -10.05 27.14
N HIS A 821 17.98 -10.57 28.00
CA HIS A 821 17.40 -9.82 29.12
C HIS A 821 18.44 -9.40 30.17
N GLU A 822 19.55 -10.13 30.28
CA GLU A 822 20.65 -9.86 31.20
C GLU A 822 21.36 -8.53 30.89
N TYR A 823 21.30 -8.06 29.65
CA TYR A 823 21.98 -6.84 29.18
C TYR A 823 21.03 -5.64 29.04
N TYR A 824 19.76 -5.75 29.45
CA TYR A 824 18.80 -4.65 29.32
C TYR A 824 19.22 -3.43 30.15
N ASP A 825 19.53 -3.63 31.44
CA ASP A 825 19.93 -2.55 32.34
C ASP A 825 21.32 -1.98 31.99
N SER A 826 22.26 -2.83 31.58
CA SER A 826 23.66 -2.42 31.34
C SER A 826 23.91 -1.82 29.94
N LEU A 827 23.11 -2.19 28.93
CA LEU A 827 23.32 -1.77 27.54
C LEU A 827 22.11 -1.03 26.96
N LEU A 828 20.93 -1.64 26.95
CA LEU A 828 19.79 -1.08 26.22
C LEU A 828 19.20 0.17 26.89
N CYS A 829 19.05 0.19 28.22
CA CYS A 829 18.54 1.36 28.93
C CYS A 829 19.45 2.60 28.74
N PRO A 830 20.79 2.50 28.89
CA PRO A 830 21.71 3.60 28.59
C PRO A 830 21.70 4.06 27.12
N LEU A 831 21.37 3.17 26.17
CA LEU A 831 21.28 3.53 24.75
C LEU A 831 19.95 4.20 24.39
N LEU A 832 18.84 3.60 24.83
CA LEU A 832 17.49 4.00 24.42
C LEU A 832 16.99 5.25 25.14
N GLY A 833 17.38 5.46 26.40
CA GLY A 833 16.95 6.64 27.16
C GLY A 833 17.33 7.95 26.47
N PRO A 834 18.63 8.22 26.24
CA PRO A 834 19.09 9.42 25.53
C PRO A 834 18.57 9.50 24.10
N LEU A 835 18.48 8.37 23.38
CA LEU A 835 17.96 8.34 22.02
C LEU A 835 16.50 8.79 21.96
N PHE A 836 15.63 8.26 22.83
CA PHE A 836 14.22 8.67 22.85
C PHE A 836 14.05 10.12 23.29
N ALA A 837 14.83 10.60 24.26
CA ALA A 837 14.82 12.01 24.63
C ALA A 837 15.17 12.93 23.45
N TYR A 838 16.23 12.58 22.70
CA TYR A 838 16.63 13.31 21.50
C TYR A 838 15.55 13.27 20.40
N LEU A 839 15.03 12.08 20.09
CA LEU A 839 13.98 11.91 19.07
C LEU A 839 12.70 12.66 19.44
N GLN A 840 12.33 12.68 20.72
CA GLN A 840 11.20 13.46 21.22
C GLN A 840 11.37 14.95 20.90
N GLN A 841 12.53 15.52 21.24
CA GLN A 841 12.83 16.93 21.01
C GLN A 841 12.84 17.27 19.52
N ARG A 842 13.57 16.47 18.71
CA ARG A 842 13.68 16.68 17.26
C ARG A 842 12.33 16.60 16.57
N LEU A 843 11.55 15.54 16.82
CA LEU A 843 10.24 15.37 16.17
C LEU A 843 9.27 16.48 16.59
N SER A 844 9.23 16.85 17.87
CA SER A 844 8.35 17.91 18.35
C SER A 844 8.68 19.26 17.71
N PHE A 845 9.96 19.60 17.61
CA PHE A 845 10.43 20.81 16.95
C PHE A 845 10.10 20.82 15.45
N ARG A 846 10.43 19.73 14.73
CA ARG A 846 10.20 19.63 13.27
C ARG A 846 8.70 19.68 12.94
N TRP A 847 7.86 18.97 13.69
CA TRP A 847 6.40 19.03 13.51
C TRP A 847 5.83 20.42 13.80
N GLN A 848 6.37 21.13 14.79
CA GLN A 848 5.97 22.52 15.05
C GLN A 848 6.29 23.42 13.85
N VAL A 849 7.49 23.29 13.27
CA VAL A 849 7.90 24.07 12.08
C VAL A 849 6.96 23.81 10.91
N ILE A 850 6.65 22.54 10.60
CA ILE A 850 5.75 22.20 9.50
C ILE A 850 4.33 22.74 9.74
N ASN A 851 3.81 22.55 10.95
CA ASN A 851 2.46 23.03 11.29
C ASN A 851 2.35 24.56 11.20
N GLN A 852 3.41 25.31 11.55
CA GLN A 852 3.46 26.76 11.40
C GLN A 852 3.50 27.19 9.93
N ARG A 853 4.31 26.52 9.08
CA ARG A 853 4.39 26.82 7.64
C ARG A 853 3.07 26.60 6.92
N THR A 854 2.39 25.49 7.19
CA THR A 854 1.05 25.21 6.62
C THR A 854 0.02 26.30 6.97
N SER A 855 0.16 26.97 8.12
CA SER A 855 -0.75 28.06 8.51
C SER A 855 -0.49 29.39 7.80
N LEU A 856 0.73 29.60 7.30
CA LEU A 856 1.17 30.83 6.63
C LEU A 856 1.01 30.75 5.10
N CYS A 857 1.28 29.60 4.47
CA CYS A 857 1.09 29.38 3.03
C CYS A 857 -0.37 29.44 2.57
N ALA A 858 -1.35 29.56 3.48
CA ALA A 858 -2.74 29.79 3.12
C ALA A 858 -3.04 31.26 2.69
N GLN A 859 -2.03 32.13 2.62
CA GLN A 859 -2.22 33.59 2.44
C GLN A 859 -1.46 34.23 1.26
N GLU A 860 -0.59 33.53 0.53
CA GLU A 860 0.16 34.13 -0.60
C GLU A 860 0.04 33.24 -1.85
N GLU A 861 -0.41 33.85 -2.96
CA GLU A 861 -0.56 33.25 -4.30
C GLU A 861 0.51 33.87 -5.22
N ASP A 862 1.58 33.14 -5.58
CA ASP A 862 2.48 33.56 -6.69
C ASP A 862 3.02 32.35 -7.49
N GLU A 863 2.38 32.05 -8.63
CA GLU A 863 2.33 30.73 -9.28
C GLU A 863 3.61 30.21 -9.99
N ALA A 864 4.68 30.99 -10.19
CA ALA A 864 5.79 30.57 -11.06
C ALA A 864 7.14 30.26 -10.37
N TYR A 865 7.33 30.72 -9.13
CA TYR A 865 8.51 30.38 -8.29
C TYR A 865 8.19 29.28 -7.25
N GLU A 866 6.93 28.88 -7.15
CA GLU A 866 6.40 27.99 -6.12
C GLU A 866 6.67 26.48 -6.36
N GLU A 867 6.66 25.97 -7.60
CA GLU A 867 6.67 24.51 -7.83
C GLU A 867 7.88 23.77 -7.21
N ASN A 868 9.10 24.35 -7.31
CA ASN A 868 10.30 23.74 -6.72
C ASN A 868 10.35 23.85 -5.18
N HIS A 869 9.77 24.90 -4.61
CA HIS A 869 9.71 25.07 -3.16
C HIS A 869 8.62 24.19 -2.54
N VAL A 870 7.46 24.10 -3.19
CA VAL A 870 6.34 23.23 -2.78
C VAL A 870 6.74 21.76 -2.82
N THR A 871 7.42 21.31 -3.88
CA THR A 871 7.92 19.93 -3.95
C THR A 871 8.96 19.63 -2.87
N GLN A 872 9.88 20.55 -2.58
CA GLN A 872 10.85 20.37 -1.50
C GLN A 872 10.18 20.32 -0.11
N GLU A 873 9.21 21.19 0.16
CA GLU A 873 8.46 21.19 1.41
C GLU A 873 7.67 19.88 1.59
N MET A 874 7.03 19.39 0.53
CA MET A 874 6.33 18.10 0.55
C MET A 874 7.29 16.93 0.82
N VAL A 875 8.50 16.95 0.26
CA VAL A 875 9.53 15.94 0.55
C VAL A 875 9.91 16.00 2.03
N GLU A 876 10.18 17.18 2.59
CA GLU A 876 10.52 17.34 4.00
C GLU A 876 9.40 16.86 4.93
N GLU A 877 8.13 17.18 4.63
CA GLU A 877 6.98 16.70 5.40
C GLU A 877 6.84 15.18 5.33
N GLN A 878 6.99 14.60 4.15
CA GLN A 878 6.81 13.17 3.98
C GLN A 878 7.96 12.37 4.61
N LEU A 879 9.21 12.87 4.53
CA LEU A 879 10.33 12.30 5.27
C LEU A 879 10.10 12.37 6.79
N LEU A 880 9.58 13.50 7.30
CA LEU A 880 9.25 13.62 8.73
C LEU A 880 8.18 12.60 9.14
N ARG A 881 7.15 12.38 8.32
CA ARG A 881 6.13 11.33 8.56
C ARG A 881 6.76 9.94 8.60
N LEU A 882 7.67 9.62 7.68
CA LEU A 882 8.37 8.33 7.65
C LEU A 882 9.21 8.11 8.92
N VAL A 883 10.06 9.07 9.29
CA VAL A 883 10.86 9.00 10.52
C VAL A 883 9.96 8.88 11.75
N THR A 884 8.86 9.65 11.79
CA THR A 884 7.87 9.57 12.87
C THR A 884 7.30 8.15 12.99
N ARG A 885 6.93 7.51 11.88
CA ARG A 885 6.44 6.13 11.87
C ARG A 885 7.52 5.15 12.34
N GLU A 886 8.76 5.29 11.87
CA GLU A 886 9.87 4.43 12.32
C GLU A 886 10.14 4.53 13.82
N VAL A 887 10.07 5.74 14.41
CA VAL A 887 10.24 5.94 15.85
C VAL A 887 9.10 5.30 16.64
N ILE A 888 7.85 5.46 16.19
CA ILE A 888 6.68 4.84 16.82
C ILE A 888 6.70 3.31 16.69
N ASP A 889 7.27 2.81 15.60
CA ASP A 889 7.48 1.38 15.36
C ASP A 889 8.54 0.82 16.30
N LEU A 890 9.66 1.52 16.46
CA LEU A 890 10.68 1.19 17.46
C LEU A 890 10.06 1.18 18.87
N LEU A 891 9.26 2.19 19.24
CA LEU A 891 8.56 2.23 20.52
C LEU A 891 7.60 1.05 20.71
N SER A 892 6.86 0.69 19.66
CA SER A 892 5.96 -0.47 19.67
C SER A 892 6.72 -1.76 19.93
N VAL A 893 7.81 -1.99 19.22
CA VAL A 893 8.60 -3.24 19.33
C VAL A 893 9.35 -3.31 20.66
N THR A 894 9.86 -2.19 21.16
CA THR A 894 10.56 -2.13 22.45
C THR A 894 9.64 -2.34 23.64
N CYS A 895 8.42 -1.76 23.63
CA CYS A 895 7.57 -1.68 24.82
C CYS A 895 6.41 -2.69 24.84
N ILE A 896 6.01 -3.27 23.71
CA ILE A 896 4.79 -4.08 23.62
C ILE A 896 5.08 -5.50 23.16
N THR A 897 4.57 -6.47 23.92
CA THR A 897 4.58 -7.88 23.54
C THR A 897 3.55 -8.11 22.45
N ARG A 898 3.98 -8.11 21.20
CA ARG A 898 3.16 -8.69 20.14
C ARG A 898 3.25 -10.21 20.28
N LYS A 899 2.11 -10.90 20.42
CA LYS A 899 2.05 -12.32 20.05
C LYS A 899 2.35 -12.40 18.55
N CYS A 900 3.63 -12.49 18.20
CA CYS A 900 4.01 -12.91 16.88
C CYS A 900 3.38 -14.30 16.68
N PRO A 901 2.62 -14.57 15.60
CA PRO A 901 2.54 -15.94 15.14
C PRO A 901 3.99 -16.39 14.99
N GLU A 902 4.37 -17.48 15.65
CA GLU A 902 5.74 -17.97 15.74
C GLU A 902 6.45 -17.72 14.40
N LEU A 903 7.36 -16.73 14.40
CA LEU A 903 8.35 -16.62 13.36
C LEU A 903 9.14 -17.90 13.52
N SER A 904 8.82 -18.90 12.71
CA SER A 904 9.74 -19.98 12.39
C SER A 904 11.06 -19.28 12.10
N ALA A 905 12.03 -19.41 13.02
CA ALA A 905 13.27 -18.63 13.04
C ALA A 905 14.20 -18.91 11.85
N ASN A 906 13.68 -19.42 10.72
CA ASN A 906 14.40 -19.84 9.53
C ASN A 906 13.66 -19.50 8.21
N LYS A 907 12.80 -18.47 8.19
CA LYS A 907 12.38 -17.84 6.92
C LYS A 907 12.92 -16.41 6.84
N GLU A 908 14.24 -16.31 6.72
CA GLU A 908 14.91 -15.08 6.30
C GLU A 908 14.52 -14.76 4.83
N ASP A 909 14.06 -13.53 4.60
CA ASP A 909 14.05 -12.77 3.35
C ASP A 909 13.89 -13.59 2.05
N ALA A 910 12.63 -13.87 1.72
CA ALA A 910 12.20 -14.08 0.35
C ALA A 910 11.50 -12.80 -0.13
N ASP A 911 12.28 -11.75 -0.39
CA ASP A 911 12.02 -10.73 -1.42
C ASP A 911 13.22 -9.77 -1.42
N GLY A 912 14.17 -10.07 -2.29
CA GLY A 912 15.28 -9.19 -2.64
C GLY A 912 15.05 -8.59 -4.03
N ASP A 913 13.84 -8.12 -4.31
CA ASP A 913 13.53 -7.34 -5.50
C ASP A 913 12.83 -6.03 -5.08
N GLU A 914 13.48 -4.93 -5.47
CA GLU A 914 13.01 -3.56 -5.65
C GLU A 914 11.92 -3.01 -4.71
N GLU A 915 12.31 -1.97 -3.96
CA GLU A 915 11.45 -0.96 -3.35
C GLU A 915 10.37 -0.47 -4.33
N MET A 916 9.21 -1.12 -4.33
CA MET A 916 7.94 -0.55 -4.76
C MET A 916 6.94 -0.84 -3.65
N VAL A 917 6.87 0.12 -2.74
CA VAL A 917 5.98 0.14 -1.59
C VAL A 917 4.54 0.01 -2.09
N SER A 918 3.84 -1.07 -1.72
CA SER A 918 2.38 -1.09 -1.85
C SER A 918 1.80 -0.15 -0.79
N MET A 919 1.52 1.08 -1.20
CA MET A 919 0.54 1.92 -0.52
C MET A 919 -0.84 1.29 -0.73
N ASP A 920 -1.64 1.28 0.33
CA ASP A 920 -3.01 0.74 0.40
C ASP A 920 -3.15 -0.80 0.46
N SER A 921 -2.88 -1.35 1.64
CA SER A 921 -3.75 -2.40 2.18
C SER A 921 -4.39 -1.90 3.47
N SER A 922 -5.49 -1.15 3.33
CA SER A 922 -6.45 -0.91 4.39
C SER A 922 -7.22 -2.20 4.70
N GLN A 923 -6.52 -3.23 5.20
CA GLN A 923 -7.18 -4.28 5.95
C GLN A 923 -7.52 -3.68 7.30
N GLY A 924 -8.80 -3.40 7.49
CA GLY A 924 -9.33 -2.92 8.76
C GLY A 924 -8.87 -3.86 9.87
N ILE A 925 -7.98 -3.37 10.73
CA ILE A 925 -7.68 -3.98 12.01
C ILE A 925 -9.02 -4.02 12.74
N GLN A 926 -9.68 -5.17 12.73
CA GLN A 926 -10.80 -5.41 13.63
C GLN A 926 -10.24 -5.25 15.04
N VAL A 927 -10.70 -4.22 15.74
CA VAL A 927 -10.42 -3.99 17.16
C VAL A 927 -11.20 -5.04 17.97
N ASN A 928 -10.77 -6.30 17.86
CA ASN A 928 -11.08 -7.34 18.83
C ASN A 928 -9.86 -7.42 19.73
N THR A 929 -9.95 -6.76 20.89
CA THR A 929 -8.92 -6.61 21.92
C THR A 929 -8.14 -7.91 22.14
N PRO A 930 -6.91 -8.06 21.61
CA PRO A 930 -5.88 -8.77 22.35
C PRO A 930 -5.48 -7.80 23.47
N THR A 931 -5.40 -8.26 24.72
CA THR A 931 -4.79 -7.44 25.76
C THR A 931 -3.30 -7.32 25.45
N ASP A 932 -2.92 -6.29 24.70
CA ASP A 932 -1.53 -5.96 24.44
C ASP A 932 -0.85 -5.69 25.80
N GLU A 933 0.11 -6.54 26.16
CA GLU A 933 0.85 -6.46 27.42
C GLU A 933 2.22 -5.82 27.19
N LEU A 934 2.77 -5.24 28.25
CA LEU A 934 4.10 -4.64 28.23
C LEU A 934 5.17 -5.74 28.10
N SER A 935 6.15 -5.54 27.23
CA SER A 935 7.32 -6.42 27.11
C SER A 935 8.22 -6.34 28.34
N GLU A 936 9.08 -7.34 28.56
CA GLU A 936 10.06 -7.29 29.65
C GLU A 936 11.02 -6.10 29.54
N LEU A 937 11.48 -5.79 28.31
CA LEU A 937 12.26 -4.58 28.06
C LEU A 937 11.45 -3.31 28.36
N GLY A 938 10.17 -3.28 27.98
CA GLY A 938 9.25 -2.21 28.35
C GLY A 938 9.20 -2.02 29.86
N LYS A 939 9.02 -3.10 30.63
CA LYS A 939 9.00 -3.06 32.11
C LYS A 939 10.31 -2.49 32.66
N CYS A 940 11.44 -2.84 32.05
CA CYS A 940 12.76 -2.35 32.40
C CYS A 940 12.91 -0.84 32.16
N LEU A 941 12.56 -0.37 30.96
CA LEU A 941 12.60 1.04 30.58
C LEU A 941 11.70 1.91 31.47
N LEU A 942 10.55 1.38 31.87
CA LEU A 942 9.60 2.06 32.75
C LEU A 942 10.08 2.19 34.21
N ARG A 943 11.19 1.56 34.62
CA ARG A 943 11.77 1.76 35.96
C ARG A 943 12.42 3.14 36.11
N SER A 944 12.89 3.72 35.01
CA SER A 944 13.47 5.07 34.99
C SER A 944 12.40 6.11 34.70
N GLU A 945 12.22 7.05 35.63
CA GLU A 945 11.22 8.11 35.50
C GLU A 945 11.48 9.00 34.28
N ASP A 946 12.74 9.34 34.01
CA ASP A 946 13.13 10.17 32.86
C ASP A 946 12.82 9.51 31.52
N ILE A 947 13.11 8.22 31.39
CA ILE A 947 12.81 7.46 30.18
C ILE A 947 11.30 7.37 30.00
N TYR A 948 10.59 7.01 31.07
CA TYR A 948 9.14 6.87 31.03
C TYR A 948 8.42 8.14 30.56
N MET A 949 8.79 9.29 31.13
CA MET A 949 8.17 10.57 30.79
C MET A 949 8.41 10.94 29.32
N ASN A 950 9.59 10.64 28.78
CA ASN A 950 9.88 10.83 27.36
C ASN A 950 9.01 9.93 26.47
N LEU A 951 8.86 8.64 26.82
CA LEU A 951 8.02 7.70 26.08
C LEU A 951 6.55 8.16 26.02
N LEU A 952 5.98 8.55 27.18
CA LEU A 952 4.63 9.13 27.22
C LEU A 952 4.54 10.38 26.37
N THR A 953 5.52 11.27 26.48
CA THR A 953 5.49 12.56 25.79
C THR A 953 5.48 12.37 24.27
N ILE A 954 6.30 11.46 23.74
CA ILE A 954 6.31 11.12 22.32
C ILE A 954 4.94 10.58 21.89
N CYS A 955 4.40 9.58 22.60
CA CYS A 955 3.15 8.91 22.24
C CYS A 955 1.93 9.85 22.26
N PHE A 956 1.84 10.74 23.25
CA PHE A 956 0.70 11.66 23.34
C PHE A 956 0.84 12.87 22.41
N ASN A 957 2.06 13.37 22.16
CA ASN A 957 2.27 14.41 21.14
C ASN A 957 1.94 13.90 19.74
N SER A 958 2.27 12.65 19.42
CA SER A 958 2.08 12.09 18.09
C SER A 958 0.62 11.99 17.65
N LEU A 959 -0.33 11.98 18.61
CA LEU A 959 -1.76 12.04 18.33
C LEU A 959 -2.16 13.33 17.60
N SER A 960 -1.42 14.41 17.78
CA SER A 960 -1.68 15.72 17.16
C SER A 960 -0.92 15.96 15.86
N TRP A 961 0.08 15.12 15.55
CA TRP A 961 0.84 15.23 14.31
C TRP A 961 0.00 14.80 13.11
N LYS A 962 0.23 15.42 11.95
CA LYS A 962 -0.61 15.29 10.75
C LYS A 962 -0.36 13.96 10.00
N ASP A 963 -0.59 12.85 10.69
CA ASP A 963 -0.49 11.48 10.18
C ASP A 963 -1.55 10.57 10.81
N THR A 964 -2.61 10.29 10.05
CA THR A 964 -3.78 9.50 10.48
C THR A 964 -3.39 8.07 10.88
N ILE A 965 -2.45 7.44 10.16
CA ILE A 965 -2.05 6.06 10.41
C ILE A 965 -1.32 5.96 11.76
N ASN A 966 -0.38 6.88 11.98
CA ASN A 966 0.33 6.97 13.25
C ASN A 966 -0.64 7.23 14.41
N CYS A 967 -1.56 8.20 14.27
CA CYS A 967 -2.54 8.50 15.31
C CYS A 967 -3.37 7.26 15.69
N GLN A 968 -3.93 6.55 14.71
CA GLN A 968 -4.73 5.35 14.96
C GLN A 968 -3.92 4.27 15.70
N ARG A 969 -2.70 4.00 15.23
CA ARG A 969 -1.82 2.98 15.81
C ARG A 969 -1.39 3.35 17.23
N THR A 970 -0.88 4.56 17.43
CA THR A 970 -0.39 5.00 18.74
C THR A 970 -1.51 5.09 19.77
N ALA A 971 -2.68 5.62 19.40
CA ALA A 971 -3.84 5.68 20.29
C ALA A 971 -4.37 4.29 20.66
N GLY A 972 -4.42 3.37 19.69
CA GLY A 972 -4.97 2.03 19.88
C GLY A 972 -4.06 1.07 20.65
N VAL A 973 -2.74 1.24 20.53
CA VAL A 973 -1.75 0.23 20.95
C VAL A 973 -0.81 0.75 22.06
N LEU A 974 -0.28 1.97 21.94
CA LEU A 974 0.79 2.48 22.80
C LEU A 974 0.30 3.30 24.01
N CYS A 975 -0.52 4.33 23.78
CA CYS A 975 -0.85 5.33 24.79
C CYS A 975 -1.44 4.74 26.07
N TRP A 976 -2.44 3.85 25.92
CA TRP A 976 -3.09 3.23 27.08
C TRP A 976 -2.16 2.25 27.81
N THR A 977 -1.43 1.44 27.05
CA THR A 977 -0.52 0.41 27.58
C THR A 977 0.57 1.03 28.46
N LEU A 978 1.14 2.17 28.05
CA LEU A 978 2.14 2.90 28.82
C LEU A 978 1.54 3.67 30.01
N LEU A 979 0.39 4.32 29.84
CA LEU A 979 -0.25 5.08 30.91
C LEU A 979 -0.76 4.17 32.04
N LYS A 980 -1.25 2.97 31.70
CA LYS A 980 -1.79 2.00 32.67
C LYS A 980 -0.77 1.66 33.78
N GLN A 981 0.53 1.64 33.46
CA GLN A 981 1.59 1.23 34.38
C GLN A 981 1.84 2.24 35.51
N VAL A 982 1.45 3.50 35.34
CA VAL A 982 1.65 4.54 36.36
C VAL A 982 0.36 5.05 37.00
N LEU A 983 -0.77 4.42 36.69
CA LEU A 983 -2.05 4.76 37.33
C LEU A 983 -2.00 4.64 38.86
N GLY A 984 -1.09 3.81 39.40
CA GLY A 984 -0.82 3.67 40.83
C GLY A 984 0.10 4.75 41.42
N GLY A 985 0.84 5.48 40.59
CA GLY A 985 1.72 6.58 41.00
C GLY A 985 0.99 7.88 41.32
N ASN A 986 1.71 8.88 41.80
CA ASN A 986 1.20 10.26 41.96
C ASN A 986 1.56 11.07 40.71
N LEU A 987 0.64 11.15 39.75
CA LEU A 987 0.79 12.00 38.58
C LEU A 987 0.50 13.46 38.97
N LEU A 988 1.28 14.39 38.43
CA LEU A 988 1.00 15.82 38.59
C LEU A 988 -0.34 16.17 37.91
N PRO A 989 -1.22 16.97 38.54
CA PRO A 989 -2.49 17.39 37.94
C PRO A 989 -2.33 18.04 36.55
N GLU A 990 -1.24 18.79 36.34
CA GLU A 990 -0.90 19.40 35.07
C GLU A 990 -0.61 18.35 33.98
N ALA A 991 0.09 17.27 34.35
CA ALA A 991 0.40 16.18 33.43
C ALA A 991 -0.88 15.41 33.03
N VAL A 992 -1.78 15.15 33.98
CA VAL A 992 -3.09 14.52 33.71
C VAL A 992 -3.92 15.38 32.76
N THR A 993 -3.95 16.69 33.00
CA THR A 993 -4.62 17.67 32.14
C THR A 993 -4.03 17.64 30.74
N TRP A 994 -2.71 17.71 30.62
CA TRP A 994 -2.00 17.69 29.34
C TRP A 994 -2.25 16.40 28.55
N ILE A 995 -2.13 15.23 29.19
CA ILE A 995 -2.41 13.91 28.59
C ILE A 995 -3.81 13.91 27.96
N TYR A 996 -4.81 14.35 28.73
CA TYR A 996 -6.20 14.35 28.27
C TYR A 996 -6.42 15.36 27.14
N THR A 997 -5.85 16.56 27.25
CA THR A 997 -5.91 17.56 26.18
C THR A 997 -5.23 17.07 24.90
N SER A 998 -4.13 16.33 24.97
CA SER A 998 -3.46 15.75 23.79
C SER A 998 -4.35 14.78 23.03
N VAL A 999 -5.14 13.94 23.73
CA VAL A 999 -6.13 13.05 23.10
C VAL A 999 -7.25 13.85 22.44
N LEU A 1000 -7.75 14.90 23.09
CA LEU A 1000 -8.78 15.78 22.51
C LEU A 1000 -8.26 16.55 21.29
N LYS A 1001 -7.00 17.03 21.32
CA LYS A 1001 -6.34 17.61 20.14
C LYS A 1001 -6.23 16.61 19.00
N GLY A 1002 -5.92 15.34 19.30
CA GLY A 1002 -5.97 14.27 18.30
C GLY A 1002 -7.36 14.08 17.69
N LEU A 1003 -8.44 14.16 18.48
CA LEU A 1003 -9.83 14.13 17.98
C LEU A 1003 -10.15 15.36 17.12
N GLN A 1004 -9.62 16.52 17.49
CA GLN A 1004 -9.77 17.74 16.71
C GLN A 1004 -9.04 17.66 15.37
N MET A 1005 -7.87 17.01 15.32
CA MET A 1005 -7.08 16.86 14.09
C MET A 1005 -7.61 15.74 13.18
N HIS A 1006 -7.94 14.57 13.74
CA HIS A 1006 -8.16 13.32 12.99
C HIS A 1006 -9.55 12.73 13.14
N GLY A 1007 -10.41 13.29 13.98
CA GLY A 1007 -11.70 12.70 14.37
C GLY A 1007 -12.69 12.48 13.21
N GLN A 1008 -12.46 13.13 12.06
CA GLN A 1008 -13.18 12.88 10.80
C GLN A 1008 -12.97 11.45 10.25
N HIS A 1009 -11.83 10.83 10.57
CA HIS A 1009 -11.50 9.46 10.16
C HIS A 1009 -12.06 8.47 11.18
N GLU A 1010 -12.91 7.54 10.74
CA GLU A 1010 -13.60 6.60 11.62
C GLU A 1010 -12.64 5.77 12.50
N GLY A 1011 -11.53 5.29 11.94
CA GLY A 1011 -10.51 4.53 12.66
C GLY A 1011 -9.84 5.33 13.80
N CYS A 1012 -9.43 6.56 13.53
CA CYS A 1012 -8.88 7.47 14.55
C CYS A 1012 -9.93 7.86 15.58
N SER A 1013 -11.13 8.21 15.14
CA SER A 1013 -12.26 8.57 16.01
C SER A 1013 -12.58 7.46 17.01
N ALA A 1014 -12.64 6.21 16.54
CA ALA A 1014 -12.88 5.04 17.38
C ALA A 1014 -11.74 4.84 18.39
N ALA A 1015 -10.48 4.84 17.95
CA ALA A 1015 -9.31 4.62 18.81
C ALA A 1015 -9.16 5.73 19.87
N LEU A 1016 -9.25 7.00 19.46
CA LEU A 1016 -9.11 8.15 20.35
C LEU A 1016 -10.29 8.28 21.32
N THR A 1017 -11.53 8.02 20.89
CA THR A 1017 -12.70 7.99 21.78
C THR A 1017 -12.53 6.93 22.85
N GLN A 1018 -12.05 5.73 22.47
CA GLN A 1018 -11.79 4.65 23.41
C GLN A 1018 -10.67 5.02 24.39
N LEU A 1019 -9.58 5.64 23.91
CA LEU A 1019 -8.49 6.11 24.77
C LEU A 1019 -8.97 7.19 25.75
N ALA A 1020 -9.71 8.21 25.28
CA ALA A 1020 -10.30 9.24 26.13
C ALA A 1020 -11.23 8.66 27.20
N PHE A 1021 -12.05 7.66 26.84
CA PHE A 1021 -12.93 6.97 27.78
C PHE A 1021 -12.14 6.26 28.89
N LEU A 1022 -11.10 5.50 28.52
CA LEU A 1022 -10.27 4.76 29.48
C LEU A 1022 -9.52 5.69 30.44
N ILE A 1023 -8.97 6.80 29.93
CA ILE A 1023 -8.28 7.82 30.73
C ILE A 1023 -9.26 8.46 31.71
N TYR A 1024 -10.44 8.88 31.23
CA TYR A 1024 -11.43 9.53 32.08
C TYR A 1024 -11.94 8.58 33.18
N GLU A 1025 -12.33 7.35 32.87
CA GLU A 1025 -12.83 6.40 33.86
C GLU A 1025 -11.77 6.05 34.93
N SER A 1026 -10.49 5.97 34.55
CA SER A 1026 -9.42 5.50 35.45
C SER A 1026 -8.80 6.61 36.30
N LEU A 1027 -8.67 7.83 35.77
CA LEU A 1027 -8.02 8.94 36.47
C LEU A 1027 -9.01 9.88 37.14
N ARG A 1028 -10.26 9.99 36.66
CA ARG A 1028 -11.26 10.92 37.23
C ARG A 1028 -11.54 10.73 38.72
N PRO A 1029 -11.55 9.50 39.28
CA PRO A 1029 -11.73 9.33 40.73
C PRO A 1029 -10.64 10.00 41.59
N ARG A 1030 -9.44 10.21 41.03
CA ARG A 1030 -8.28 10.81 41.72
C ARG A 1030 -8.04 12.27 41.36
N TYR A 1031 -8.38 12.69 40.14
CA TYR A 1031 -8.07 14.03 39.59
C TYR A 1031 -9.36 14.73 39.14
N ALA A 1032 -9.70 15.84 39.78
CA ALA A 1032 -10.92 16.61 39.50
C ALA A 1032 -10.78 17.50 38.24
N GLU A 1033 -9.55 17.82 37.87
CA GLU A 1033 -9.14 18.68 36.76
C GLU A 1033 -9.66 18.16 35.42
N LEU A 1034 -9.83 16.84 35.26
CA LEU A 1034 -10.41 16.24 34.06
C LEU A 1034 -11.83 16.73 33.77
N ARG A 1035 -12.63 17.04 34.80
CA ARG A 1035 -13.95 17.65 34.62
C ARG A 1035 -13.84 19.06 34.03
N PHE A 1036 -12.84 19.82 34.45
CA PHE A 1036 -12.60 21.17 33.92
C PHE A 1036 -12.25 21.11 32.43
N VAL A 1037 -11.39 20.18 32.00
CA VAL A 1037 -11.08 19.99 30.57
C VAL A 1037 -12.32 19.57 29.77
N MET A 1038 -13.15 18.65 30.30
CA MET A 1038 -14.40 18.26 29.65
C MET A 1038 -15.35 19.44 29.43
N ASN A 1039 -15.46 20.35 30.39
CA ASN A 1039 -16.29 21.55 30.27
C ASN A 1039 -15.83 22.53 29.18
N GLN A 1040 -14.58 22.41 28.69
CA GLN A 1040 -14.08 23.24 27.58
C GLN A 1040 -14.46 22.69 26.20
N ILE A 1041 -15.03 21.48 26.13
CA ILE A 1041 -15.46 20.89 24.86
C ILE A 1041 -16.68 21.66 24.33
N PRO A 1042 -16.67 22.11 23.06
CA PRO A 1042 -17.82 22.80 22.46
C PRO A 1042 -19.10 21.96 22.53
N ASP A 1043 -20.24 22.62 22.71
CA ASP A 1043 -21.59 22.01 22.71
C ASP A 1043 -21.83 20.89 23.75
N ILE A 1044 -21.04 20.83 24.82
CA ILE A 1044 -21.21 19.82 25.88
C ILE A 1044 -22.47 20.08 26.72
N GLN A 1045 -23.26 19.03 26.94
CA GLN A 1045 -24.45 19.08 27.81
C GLN A 1045 -24.02 18.90 29.28
N VAL A 1046 -24.02 19.99 30.05
CA VAL A 1046 -23.50 20.04 31.43
C VAL A 1046 -24.21 19.03 32.35
N ASP A 1047 -25.54 18.91 32.26
CA ASP A 1047 -26.31 17.96 33.08
C ASP A 1047 -25.96 16.50 32.76
N ALA A 1048 -25.74 16.20 31.47
CA ALA A 1048 -25.36 14.85 31.04
C ALA A 1048 -23.92 14.51 31.47
N LEU A 1049 -23.02 15.50 31.45
CA LEU A 1049 -21.67 15.36 31.98
C LEU A 1049 -21.72 15.11 33.49
N GLU A 1050 -22.52 15.86 34.24
CA GLU A 1050 -22.65 15.67 35.69
C GLU A 1050 -23.15 14.27 36.05
N GLN A 1051 -24.18 13.78 35.35
CA GLN A 1051 -24.68 12.41 35.54
C GLN A 1051 -23.64 11.34 35.20
N PHE A 1052 -22.80 11.57 34.19
CA PHE A 1052 -21.73 10.65 33.81
C PHE A 1052 -20.57 10.71 34.81
N ASP A 1053 -20.19 11.91 35.25
CA ASP A 1053 -19.12 12.19 36.20
C ASP A 1053 -19.39 11.54 37.56
N GLN A 1054 -20.61 11.67 38.09
CA GLN A 1054 -21.01 11.01 39.33
C GLN A 1054 -20.87 9.48 39.25
N LYS A 1055 -21.17 8.88 38.09
CA LYS A 1055 -21.03 7.43 37.85
C LYS A 1055 -19.58 6.99 37.65
N ALA A 1056 -18.70 7.89 37.20
CA ALA A 1056 -17.28 7.61 37.08
C ALA A 1056 -16.57 7.66 38.45
N ILE A 1057 -16.99 8.57 39.33
CA ILE A 1057 -16.46 8.71 40.70
C ILE A 1057 -16.97 7.60 41.63
N GLN A 1058 -18.23 7.20 41.48
CA GLN A 1058 -18.85 6.12 42.25
C GLN A 1058 -19.19 4.95 41.34
N PRO A 1059 -18.38 3.87 41.30
CA PRO A 1059 -18.72 2.67 40.55
C PRO A 1059 -19.91 1.96 41.23
N ALA A 1060 -21.12 2.44 40.97
CA ALA A 1060 -22.34 1.81 41.46
C ALA A 1060 -22.49 0.39 40.89
N VAL A 1061 -22.94 -0.55 41.72
CA VAL A 1061 -23.26 -1.97 41.46
C VAL A 1061 -24.28 -2.19 40.31
N THR A 1062 -24.74 -1.12 39.66
CA THR A 1062 -25.65 -1.18 38.51
C THR A 1062 -24.96 -1.69 37.25
N LYS A 1063 -25.43 -2.86 36.77
CA LYS A 1063 -25.14 -3.53 35.49
C LYS A 1063 -25.57 -2.69 34.25
N ALA A 1064 -25.14 -1.43 34.14
CA ALA A 1064 -25.20 -0.74 32.86
C ALA A 1064 -24.11 -1.34 31.97
N GLY A 1065 -24.49 -2.02 30.88
CA GLY A 1065 -23.52 -2.63 29.97
C GLY A 1065 -22.49 -1.60 29.49
N GLU A 1066 -21.21 -1.99 29.49
CA GLU A 1066 -20.06 -1.16 29.11
C GLU A 1066 -20.27 -0.44 27.76
N LYS A 1067 -20.95 -1.10 26.81
CA LYS A 1067 -21.34 -0.54 25.51
C LYS A 1067 -22.21 0.72 25.63
N LYS A 1068 -23.14 0.76 26.60
CA LYS A 1068 -24.02 1.91 26.84
C LYS A 1068 -23.26 3.08 27.47
N LYS A 1069 -22.31 2.80 28.37
CA LYS A 1069 -21.42 3.83 28.94
C LYS A 1069 -20.54 4.46 27.86
N LYS A 1070 -19.92 3.66 27.01
CA LYS A 1070 -19.09 4.15 25.89
C LYS A 1070 -19.88 5.03 24.92
N GLU A 1071 -21.10 4.63 24.58
CA GLU A 1071 -21.98 5.42 23.71
C GLU A 1071 -22.44 6.74 24.36
N GLN A 1072 -22.69 6.74 25.67
CA GLN A 1072 -22.96 7.98 26.41
C GLN A 1072 -21.75 8.91 26.41
N PHE A 1073 -20.55 8.38 26.65
CA PHE A 1073 -19.31 9.15 26.66
C PHE A 1073 -18.98 9.74 25.28
N ARG A 1074 -19.12 8.94 24.21
CA ARG A 1074 -18.94 9.41 22.83
C ARG A 1074 -19.78 10.64 22.50
N ARG A 1075 -21.00 10.72 23.06
CA ARG A 1075 -21.87 11.89 22.88
C ARG A 1075 -21.35 13.13 23.61
N LEU A 1076 -20.72 12.98 24.77
CA LEU A 1076 -20.18 14.09 25.54
C LEU A 1076 -19.00 14.75 24.82
N ILE A 1077 -18.13 13.96 24.19
CA ILE A 1077 -16.91 14.46 23.52
C ILE A 1077 -17.12 14.79 22.04
N ALA A 1078 -18.36 14.68 21.51
CA ALA A 1078 -18.62 14.83 20.08
C ALA A 1078 -18.23 16.21 19.53
N GLY A 1079 -18.27 17.26 20.35
CA GLY A 1079 -17.84 18.61 19.99
C GLY A 1079 -16.32 18.78 19.83
N ALA A 1080 -15.52 17.80 20.30
CA ALA A 1080 -14.07 17.81 20.10
C ALA A 1080 -13.64 17.26 18.73
N VAL A 1081 -14.55 16.61 17.99
CA VAL A 1081 -14.26 16.06 16.66
C VAL A 1081 -14.13 17.20 15.65
N GLY A 1082 -12.96 17.33 15.03
CA GLY A 1082 -12.71 18.34 14.00
C GLY A 1082 -13.62 18.17 12.78
N LYS A 1083 -14.11 19.30 12.25
CA LYS A 1083 -14.83 19.35 10.97
C LYS A 1083 -13.92 20.05 9.94
N PRO A 1084 -13.46 19.37 8.89
CA PRO A 1084 -12.59 20.00 7.89
C PRO A 1084 -13.33 21.06 7.07
N LEU A 1085 -12.70 22.22 6.88
CA LEU A 1085 -13.21 23.34 6.05
C LEU A 1085 -13.58 22.89 4.63
N GLY A 1086 -12.78 22.02 4.02
CA GLY A 1086 -13.03 21.47 2.68
C GLY A 1086 -14.24 20.54 2.56
N GLN A 1087 -14.79 20.03 3.66
CA GLN A 1087 -16.06 19.27 3.64
C GLN A 1087 -17.28 20.17 3.87
N GLN A 1088 -17.10 21.37 4.45
CA GLN A 1088 -18.20 22.32 4.65
C GLN A 1088 -18.71 22.94 3.33
N PHE A 1089 -17.86 22.97 2.29
CA PHE A 1089 -18.15 23.62 1.01
C PHE A 1089 -18.07 22.69 -0.21
N LYS A 1090 -17.96 21.36 -0.02
CA LYS A 1090 -17.90 20.43 -1.15
C LYS A 1090 -19.23 20.43 -1.92
N LYS A 1091 -19.16 20.73 -3.23
CA LYS A 1091 -20.29 20.68 -4.18
C LYS A 1091 -20.70 19.25 -4.58
N GLU A 1092 -19.86 18.25 -4.32
CA GLU A 1092 -20.07 16.88 -4.82
C GLU A 1092 -21.03 16.07 -3.94
N VAL A 1093 -21.97 15.38 -4.60
CA VAL A 1093 -22.79 14.31 -4.03
C VAL A 1093 -21.85 13.24 -3.46
N HIS A 1094 -21.74 13.13 -2.13
CA HIS A 1094 -20.85 12.16 -1.51
C HIS A 1094 -21.64 10.92 -1.06
N ILE A 1095 -21.50 9.83 -1.82
CA ILE A 1095 -22.06 8.51 -1.49
C ILE A 1095 -20.93 7.64 -0.93
N ARG A 1096 -21.07 7.18 0.33
CA ARG A 1096 -20.00 6.48 1.04
C ARG A 1096 -19.67 5.12 0.45
N ASN A 1097 -20.68 4.38 -0.01
CA ASN A 1097 -20.51 3.03 -0.55
C ASN A 1097 -20.31 2.99 -2.07
N LEU A 1098 -19.95 4.11 -2.71
CA LEU A 1098 -19.61 4.15 -4.14
C LEU A 1098 -18.09 4.21 -4.33
N PRO A 1099 -17.42 3.12 -4.76
CA PRO A 1099 -15.97 3.10 -4.94
C PRO A 1099 -15.49 4.10 -6.00
N SER A 1100 -14.27 4.64 -5.84
CA SER A 1100 -13.66 5.53 -6.84
C SER A 1100 -13.40 4.80 -8.17
N LEU A 1101 -13.45 5.54 -9.28
CA LEU A 1101 -13.11 5.05 -10.64
C LEU A 1101 -11.65 5.37 -11.04
N PHE A 1102 -10.78 5.67 -10.07
CA PHE A 1102 -9.37 6.07 -10.23
C PHE A 1102 -9.21 7.51 -10.73
N LYS A 1103 -9.77 7.85 -11.90
CA LYS A 1103 -9.92 9.24 -12.38
C LYS A 1103 -11.37 9.69 -12.30
N LYS A 1104 -11.57 10.96 -11.93
CA LYS A 1104 -12.87 11.61 -12.09
C LYS A 1104 -13.15 11.77 -13.59
N PRO A 1105 -14.35 11.41 -14.09
CA PRO A 1105 -14.76 11.79 -15.43
C PRO A 1105 -14.57 13.30 -15.59
N LYS A 1106 -14.02 13.74 -16.73
CA LYS A 1106 -14.04 15.18 -17.02
C LYS A 1106 -15.51 15.59 -17.03
N PRO A 1107 -15.90 16.72 -16.40
CA PRO A 1107 -17.28 17.17 -16.46
C PRO A 1107 -17.66 17.29 -17.94
N THR A 1108 -18.62 16.47 -18.37
CA THR A 1108 -19.22 16.58 -19.70
C THR A 1108 -19.75 18.01 -19.82
N LYS A 1109 -19.15 18.81 -20.69
CA LYS A 1109 -19.87 19.98 -21.22
C LYS A 1109 -21.15 19.42 -21.83
N ASP A 1110 -22.29 19.95 -21.38
CA ASP A 1110 -23.59 19.49 -21.84
C ASP A 1110 -23.63 19.39 -23.36
N VAL A 1111 -24.15 18.27 -23.86
CA VAL A 1111 -24.35 18.00 -25.28
C VAL A 1111 -25.52 18.87 -25.77
N LEU A 1112 -25.28 20.17 -25.85
CA LEU A 1112 -26.09 21.19 -26.50
C LEU A 1112 -25.16 22.26 -27.05
N GLU A 1113 -24.34 21.91 -28.05
CA GLU A 1113 -23.78 22.86 -29.02
C GLU A 1113 -23.20 22.07 -30.22
N ASN A 1114 -24.09 21.49 -31.02
CA ASN A 1114 -23.85 21.27 -32.44
C ASN A 1114 -24.72 22.28 -33.19
N THR A 1115 -24.37 23.55 -33.07
CA THR A 1115 -24.75 24.61 -34.00
C THR A 1115 -23.57 25.55 -34.12
N ASP A 1116 -22.93 25.45 -35.28
CA ASP A 1116 -21.97 26.37 -35.87
C ASP A 1116 -20.66 26.68 -35.15
N SER A 1117 -19.60 26.29 -35.85
CA SER A 1117 -18.22 26.70 -35.68
C SER A 1117 -18.04 28.20 -35.41
N ALA A 1118 -17.84 28.57 -34.15
CA ALA A 1118 -17.10 29.75 -33.76
C ALA A 1118 -16.21 29.38 -32.57
N GLY A 1119 -15.09 28.72 -32.87
CA GLY A 1119 -14.13 28.31 -31.85
C GLY A 1119 -13.54 29.52 -31.13
N LEU A 1120 -13.33 29.37 -29.81
CA LEU A 1120 -12.55 30.24 -28.93
C LEU A 1120 -11.18 30.70 -29.52
N ILE A 1121 -10.68 29.99 -30.53
CA ILE A 1121 -9.46 30.28 -31.30
C ILE A 1121 -9.60 31.59 -32.12
N ALA A 1122 -10.82 32.01 -32.48
CA ALA A 1122 -11.05 33.27 -33.18
C ALA A 1122 -10.82 34.51 -32.30
N LEU A 1123 -10.88 34.38 -30.97
CA LEU A 1123 -10.62 35.48 -30.01
C LEU A 1123 -9.13 35.82 -29.87
N PHE A 1124 -8.23 34.96 -30.34
CA PHE A 1124 -6.77 35.10 -30.18
C PHE A 1124 -6.02 35.11 -31.51
N SER A 1125 -6.72 35.17 -32.64
CA SER A 1125 -6.09 35.39 -33.95
C SER A 1125 -5.83 36.89 -34.11
N PRO A 1126 -4.57 37.34 -34.32
CA PRO A 1126 -4.29 38.74 -34.59
C PRO A 1126 -4.82 39.10 -35.99
N ASP A 1127 -5.87 39.92 -36.04
CA ASP A 1127 -6.36 40.51 -37.28
C ASP A 1127 -5.25 41.35 -37.94
N ARG A 1128 -4.69 40.82 -39.03
CA ARG A 1128 -4.02 41.61 -40.06
C ARG A 1128 -5.01 41.81 -41.20
N ASP A 1129 -5.63 42.99 -41.27
CA ASP A 1129 -5.34 43.94 -42.35
C ASP A 1129 -6.27 45.17 -42.34
N ASN A 1130 -5.63 46.35 -42.27
CA ASN A 1130 -5.98 47.65 -42.86
C ASN A 1130 -7.06 48.56 -42.22
N CYS A 1131 -6.66 49.30 -41.17
CA CYS A 1131 -6.45 50.76 -41.21
C CYS A 1131 -5.84 51.27 -39.90
#